data_AF-A0A2E9DSR1-F1
#
_entry.id   AF-A0A2E9DSR1-F1
#
_cell.length_a   1.000
_cell.length_b   1.000
_cell.length_c   1.000
_cell.angle_alpha   90.00
_cell.angle_beta   90.00
_cell.angle_gamma   90.00
#
_symmetry.space_group_name_H-M   'P 1'
#
loop_
_entity.id
_entity.type
_entity.pdbx_description
1 polymer ?
#
loop_
_entity_poly.entity_id
_entity_poly.type
_entity_poly.pdbx_seq_one_letter_code
_entity_poly.pdbx_strand_id
1 'polypeptide(L)'
;MHEEDTTYKRNKNTFLRKYLLRSVSHDAFALPQILILAIGITVTLVGLMNASINRLSTSNLSNKELQAKNATESAFNAVRSLLNNSKSGAYYYYWLMKSCSSTIPSSKVNSECPEFGGGRSGSQWPGQPILGMFRDPSKIYWSDTNNEYCAGNSPSTCKGRPVAPSCYYLGRRGKSNSIDWNFSSNALSQLINGTEKLIESSKNSPNVQSFDIKSTDFVGDEEGGENSIVLTGFNSIPTNIKNGVNATNKVRANVQVYRRIPDSGFAFLSAGENFNDKDSLFLGNFNMKNQDQAGSIIWRKHINPLRDYIECPQIKSKSGINDVTKLPDESRNKGGLWVQPLKLPPRPKIVNQGALGSIWNPSPNPIICLKDGNTRYFNSNCTFLESAGYTNYKNKDRTYTIDDLVVRGKDAFFGVVTNDTSKVTLIVKGSIDLSNGGRICHRNNSAGASCGSGKPENLAIIFLQPSQNTTSKQRLFCSPNGGIGYKKDPNRNIPSNHPNNMPFNTLNVSATGDRDESFSAFVFAPDTTFSTATPKTEYYSRAIISSPNTSIPSRLVTTTKGVYSFIFNPGGSVIERTPIPFRNINGDLIPYTIDADKNSWDRRRHGLDDTYIIAVGKKGYSPRPDVNNLMDEMALVWDSTTKNYFLIGYQIQGREVRFVDRNINGKLWRYNLGRDPRKRDSRGEQFIHHFGMELRRVSSLPRDKHFKGSAWVKNACFDEYGKIVWDFDNDYSTNLVKRYNNSKYNFGVPYYRGKTIEAWDTLRSFN
;
A
#
# COMPACT_ATOMS: atom_id res chain seq x y z
N MET A 1 -36.53 -4.18 122.66
CA MET A 1 -35.40 -5.06 123.02
C MET A 1 -34.47 -5.04 121.82
N HIS A 2 -33.31 -4.40 122.03
CA HIS A 2 -32.09 -4.36 121.24
C HIS A 2 -32.14 -4.11 119.71
N GLU A 3 -31.68 -2.90 119.38
CA GLU A 3 -30.42 -2.63 118.65
C GLU A 3 -30.28 -3.06 117.19
N GLU A 4 -29.94 -2.04 116.38
CA GLU A 4 -28.71 -1.94 115.56
C GLU A 4 -28.40 -3.05 114.54
N ASP A 5 -27.83 -2.80 113.37
CA ASP A 5 -27.42 -1.60 112.64
C ASP A 5 -26.91 -2.11 111.27
N THR A 6 -26.63 -1.18 110.37
CA THR A 6 -25.59 -1.24 109.33
C THR A 6 -25.86 -1.95 108.00
N THR A 7 -26.16 -1.11 106.99
CA THR A 7 -25.40 -0.88 105.73
C THR A 7 -24.99 -2.10 104.87
N TYR A 8 -25.10 -2.15 103.54
CA TYR A 8 -24.67 -1.16 102.54
C TYR A 8 -24.87 -1.74 101.11
N LYS A 9 -25.04 -0.85 100.13
CA LYS A 9 -24.57 -0.95 98.71
C LYS A 9 -25.26 -1.88 97.68
N ARG A 10 -25.91 -1.19 96.73
CA ARG A 10 -25.54 -1.07 95.29
C ARG A 10 -26.47 -1.73 94.25
N ASN A 11 -26.92 -0.84 93.34
CA ASN A 11 -27.10 -0.99 91.89
C ASN A 11 -28.47 -1.36 91.28
N LYS A 12 -29.09 -0.31 90.70
CA LYS A 12 -29.63 -0.13 89.34
C LYS A 12 -30.53 -1.19 88.71
N ASN A 13 -31.65 -0.64 88.19
CA ASN A 13 -32.50 -1.12 87.10
C ASN A 13 -33.34 -2.37 87.38
N THR A 14 -34.62 -2.19 87.72
CA THR A 14 -35.75 -3.08 87.30
C THR A 14 -37.10 -2.66 87.89
N PHE A 15 -37.53 -1.40 87.72
CA PHE A 15 -38.95 -1.01 87.92
C PHE A 15 -39.64 -0.58 86.62
N LEU A 16 -39.03 -0.95 85.50
CA LEU A 16 -39.57 -0.94 84.16
C LEU A 16 -40.00 -2.37 83.83
N ARG A 17 -40.86 -2.99 84.64
CA ARG A 17 -41.54 -4.22 84.23
C ARG A 17 -42.66 -4.58 85.19
N LYS A 18 -43.80 -4.01 84.83
CA LYS A 18 -45.15 -4.53 85.02
C LYS A 18 -45.96 -3.58 85.89
N TYR A 19 -47.01 -2.98 85.40
CA TYR A 19 -47.57 -2.89 84.06
C TYR A 19 -48.75 -1.94 84.34
N LEU A 20 -48.92 -0.83 83.63
CA LEU A 20 -49.53 -0.88 82.30
C LEU A 20 -50.90 -1.59 82.23
N LEU A 21 -51.62 -1.81 83.34
CA LEU A 21 -53.00 -2.27 83.29
C LEU A 21 -53.90 -1.59 84.33
N ARG A 22 -54.69 -0.62 83.82
CA ARG A 22 -56.03 -0.16 84.27
C ARG A 22 -56.10 0.59 85.62
N SER A 23 -56.78 1.73 85.76
CA SER A 23 -57.61 2.54 84.85
C SER A 23 -58.10 3.81 85.58
N VAL A 24 -58.03 4.98 84.90
CA VAL A 24 -59.08 6.04 84.79
C VAL A 24 -59.31 6.93 86.04
N SER A 25 -59.24 8.27 86.00
CA SER A 25 -60.06 9.14 85.13
C SER A 25 -59.63 10.65 85.06
N HIS A 26 -59.81 11.25 83.87
CA HIS A 26 -60.03 12.67 83.50
C HIS A 26 -58.90 13.72 83.62
N ASP A 27 -58.17 13.93 82.50
CA ASP A 27 -58.06 15.22 81.76
C ASP A 27 -57.01 15.09 80.64
N ALA A 28 -57.44 14.64 79.46
CA ALA A 28 -56.57 14.39 78.30
C ALA A 28 -57.14 15.06 77.05
N PHE A 29 -56.82 16.35 76.84
CA PHE A 29 -57.17 17.08 75.60
C PHE A 29 -56.15 18.16 75.17
N ALA A 30 -54.88 18.06 75.57
CA ALA A 30 -53.85 19.04 75.16
C ALA A 30 -52.79 18.47 74.20
N LEU A 31 -52.34 17.23 74.42
CA LEU A 31 -51.25 16.65 73.61
C LEU A 31 -51.60 16.40 72.13
N PRO A 32 -52.77 15.88 71.76
CA PRO A 32 -53.08 15.60 70.35
C PRO A 32 -53.19 16.88 69.50
N GLN A 33 -53.71 17.97 70.07
CA GLN A 33 -53.88 19.24 69.36
C GLN A 33 -52.53 19.94 69.12
N ILE A 34 -51.62 19.92 70.11
CA ILE A 34 -50.26 20.44 69.96
C ILE A 34 -49.48 19.61 68.92
N LEU A 35 -49.65 18.29 68.92
CA LEU A 35 -49.00 17.42 67.94
C LEU A 35 -49.51 17.69 66.51
N ILE A 36 -50.82 17.85 66.33
CA ILE A 36 -51.43 18.17 65.03
C ILE A 36 -50.99 19.56 64.55
N LEU A 37 -50.89 20.55 65.45
CA LEU A 37 -50.42 21.89 65.10
C LEU A 37 -48.93 21.89 64.72
N ALA A 38 -48.10 21.14 65.46
CA ALA A 38 -46.68 20.99 65.17
C ALA A 38 -46.43 20.25 63.84
N ILE A 39 -47.20 19.20 63.56
CA ILE A 39 -47.19 18.50 62.27
C ILE A 39 -47.69 19.41 61.15
N GLY A 40 -48.76 20.17 61.37
CA GLY A 40 -49.30 21.13 60.40
C GLY A 40 -48.29 22.22 60.03
N ILE A 41 -47.61 22.79 61.03
CA ILE A 41 -46.55 23.80 60.83
C ILE A 41 -45.34 23.19 60.13
N THR A 42 -44.88 21.99 60.51
CA THR A 42 -43.73 21.37 59.83
C THR A 42 -44.05 20.96 58.40
N VAL A 43 -45.25 20.44 58.11
CA VAL A 43 -45.66 20.10 56.74
C VAL A 43 -45.81 21.34 55.87
N THR A 44 -46.32 22.46 56.41
CA THR A 44 -46.38 23.73 55.66
C THR A 44 -45.02 24.39 55.49
N LEU A 45 -44.13 24.34 56.49
CA LEU A 45 -42.76 24.87 56.36
C LEU A 45 -41.94 24.04 55.36
N VAL A 46 -42.04 22.71 55.42
CA VAL A 46 -41.39 21.81 54.46
C VAL A 46 -42.02 21.98 53.08
N GLY A 47 -43.34 22.18 52.97
CA GLY A 47 -44.02 22.48 51.71
C GLY A 47 -43.58 23.81 51.09
N LEU A 48 -43.45 24.87 51.91
CA LEU A 48 -42.96 26.18 51.49
C LEU A 48 -41.47 26.16 51.16
N MET A 49 -40.64 25.46 51.95
CA MET A 49 -39.24 25.25 51.64
C MET A 49 -39.08 24.41 50.37
N ASN A 50 -39.85 23.35 50.17
CA ASN A 50 -39.77 22.52 48.97
C ASN A 50 -40.31 23.23 47.73
N ALA A 51 -41.36 24.05 47.86
CA ALA A 51 -41.84 24.93 46.80
C ALA A 51 -40.84 26.06 46.49
N SER A 52 -40.17 26.61 47.51
CA SER A 52 -39.14 27.64 47.33
C SER A 52 -37.85 27.04 46.75
N ILE A 53 -37.44 25.85 47.19
CA ILE A 53 -36.28 25.09 46.68
C ILE A 53 -36.55 24.61 45.25
N ASN A 54 -37.76 24.12 44.93
CA ASN A 54 -38.12 23.80 43.55
C ASN A 54 -38.22 25.06 42.67
N ARG A 55 -38.74 26.18 43.20
CA ARG A 55 -38.78 27.47 42.48
C ARG A 55 -37.39 28.11 42.34
N LEU A 56 -36.46 27.83 43.25
CA LEU A 56 -35.05 28.22 43.17
C LEU A 56 -34.24 27.28 42.25
N SER A 57 -34.56 25.98 42.20
CA SER A 57 -33.93 25.02 41.28
C SER A 57 -34.44 25.18 39.84
N THR A 58 -35.68 25.67 39.67
CA THR A 58 -36.28 26.11 38.39
C THR A 58 -36.26 27.63 38.24
N SER A 59 -35.14 28.28 38.56
CA SER A 59 -34.95 29.67 38.15
C SER A 59 -34.93 29.78 36.62
N ASN A 60 -35.41 30.89 36.05
CA ASN A 60 -35.32 31.15 34.61
C ASN A 60 -33.87 31.07 34.09
N LEU A 61 -32.88 31.32 34.96
CA LEU A 61 -31.46 31.15 34.68
C LEU A 61 -31.12 29.66 34.46
N SER A 62 -31.49 28.78 35.40
CA SER A 62 -31.30 27.30 35.32
C SER A 62 -31.94 26.69 34.06
N ASN A 63 -33.15 27.13 33.70
CA ASN A 63 -33.81 26.68 32.46
C ASN A 63 -33.08 27.16 31.20
N LYS A 64 -32.59 28.40 31.18
CA LYS A 64 -31.84 28.94 30.03
C LYS A 64 -30.51 28.23 29.84
N GLU A 65 -29.81 27.91 30.94
CA GLU A 65 -28.57 27.14 30.96
C GLU A 65 -28.79 25.69 30.49
N LEU A 66 -29.84 25.03 30.98
CA LEU A 66 -30.21 23.68 30.54
C LEU A 66 -30.52 23.65 29.03
N GLN A 67 -31.21 24.65 28.51
CA GLN A 67 -31.48 24.79 27.07
C GLN A 67 -30.20 25.02 26.26
N ALA A 68 -29.27 25.84 26.74
CA ALA A 68 -27.96 26.02 26.09
C ALA A 68 -27.14 24.72 26.10
N LYS A 69 -27.19 23.93 27.19
CA LYS A 69 -26.56 22.60 27.27
C LYS A 69 -27.17 21.61 26.27
N ASN A 70 -28.50 21.52 26.23
CA ASN A 70 -29.22 20.69 25.26
C ASN A 70 -28.89 21.09 23.81
N ALA A 71 -28.70 22.39 23.56
CA ALA A 71 -28.27 22.88 22.26
C ALA A 71 -26.86 22.39 21.90
N THR A 72 -25.92 22.37 22.84
CA THR A 72 -24.57 21.83 22.61
C THR A 72 -24.58 20.31 22.39
N GLU A 73 -25.39 19.55 23.13
CA GLU A 73 -25.54 18.10 22.92
C GLU A 73 -26.18 17.79 21.54
N SER A 74 -27.15 18.61 21.12
CA SER A 74 -27.75 18.52 19.79
C SER A 74 -26.75 18.87 18.69
N ALA A 75 -25.93 19.90 18.90
CA ALA A 75 -24.82 20.26 18.01
C ALA A 75 -23.88 19.07 17.79
N PHE A 76 -23.52 18.42 18.89
CA PHE A 76 -22.64 17.27 18.88
C PHE A 76 -23.23 16.11 18.05
N ASN A 77 -24.51 15.79 18.26
CA ASN A 77 -25.21 14.77 17.49
C ASN A 77 -25.33 15.13 15.99
N ALA A 78 -25.56 16.40 15.68
CA ALA A 78 -25.63 16.88 14.30
C ALA A 78 -24.27 16.77 13.58
N VAL A 79 -23.17 17.17 14.23
CA VAL A 79 -21.80 17.04 13.69
C VAL A 79 -21.42 15.57 13.54
N ARG A 80 -21.70 14.75 14.56
CA ARG A 80 -21.45 13.31 14.52
C ARG A 80 -22.23 12.64 13.39
N SER A 81 -23.49 13.03 13.18
CA SER A 81 -24.31 12.56 12.07
C SER A 81 -23.69 13.01 10.75
N LEU A 82 -23.40 14.30 10.55
CA LEU A 82 -22.81 14.80 9.31
C LEU A 82 -21.50 14.07 8.92
N LEU A 83 -20.63 13.82 9.90
CA LEU A 83 -19.33 13.16 9.69
C LEU A 83 -19.40 11.62 9.62
N ASN A 84 -20.50 10.98 10.03
CA ASN A 84 -20.69 9.52 9.97
C ASN A 84 -21.77 9.05 8.97
N ASN A 85 -22.74 9.90 8.65
CA ASN A 85 -23.98 9.58 7.94
C ASN A 85 -23.86 9.70 6.41
N SER A 86 -22.66 9.91 5.89
CA SER A 86 -22.50 10.08 4.46
C SER A 86 -22.17 8.74 3.78
N LYS A 87 -22.99 8.41 2.78
CA LYS A 87 -22.58 7.55 1.66
C LYS A 87 -21.42 8.17 0.84
N SER A 88 -20.98 9.38 1.21
CA SER A 88 -20.00 10.20 0.50
C SER A 88 -18.64 10.15 1.22
N GLY A 89 -17.71 9.35 0.71
CA GLY A 89 -16.39 9.12 1.32
C GLY A 89 -15.55 10.38 1.59
N ALA A 90 -15.89 11.53 0.97
CA ALA A 90 -15.25 12.81 1.22
C ALA A 90 -15.33 13.26 2.69
N TYR A 91 -16.49 13.14 3.34
CA TYR A 91 -16.66 13.61 4.74
C TYR A 91 -15.74 12.89 5.73
N TYR A 92 -15.29 11.67 5.39
CA TYR A 92 -14.37 10.92 6.23
C TYR A 92 -13.00 11.60 6.35
N TYR A 93 -12.49 12.24 5.30
CA TYR A 93 -11.20 12.94 5.37
C TYR A 93 -11.26 14.22 6.21
N TYR A 94 -12.44 14.79 6.45
CA TYR A 94 -12.59 15.98 7.29
C TYR A 94 -12.38 15.70 8.78
N TRP A 95 -12.41 14.42 9.21
CA TRP A 95 -11.96 14.04 10.55
C TRP A 95 -10.50 14.41 10.82
N LEU A 96 -9.70 14.63 9.77
CA LEU A 96 -8.27 14.94 9.86
C LEU A 96 -7.97 16.45 9.78
N MET A 97 -8.97 17.31 9.94
CA MET A 97 -8.87 18.73 9.61
C MET A 97 -8.87 19.65 10.82
N LYS A 98 -8.06 20.71 10.72
CA LYS A 98 -8.04 21.86 11.63
C LYS A 98 -8.73 23.06 11.00
N SER A 99 -9.64 23.70 11.73
CA SER A 99 -10.31 24.92 11.30
C SER A 99 -10.78 25.74 12.51
N CYS A 100 -10.99 27.03 12.29
CA CYS A 100 -11.39 27.98 13.32
C CYS A 100 -12.51 28.87 12.84
N SER A 101 -13.35 29.30 13.75
CA SER A 101 -14.44 30.19 13.40
C SER A 101 -13.95 31.58 13.02
N SER A 102 -14.55 32.15 11.99
CA SER A 102 -14.31 33.54 11.56
C SER A 102 -14.82 34.58 12.57
N THR A 103 -15.66 34.20 13.53
CA THR A 103 -16.12 35.11 14.59
C THR A 103 -15.09 35.30 15.71
N ILE A 104 -14.02 34.50 15.73
CA ILE A 104 -12.95 34.62 16.73
C ILE A 104 -12.01 35.76 16.28
N PRO A 105 -11.82 36.80 17.11
CA PRO A 105 -10.88 37.88 16.79
C PRO A 105 -9.46 37.32 16.56
N SER A 106 -8.73 37.86 15.59
CA SER A 106 -7.36 37.43 15.27
C SER A 106 -6.42 37.42 16.50
N SER A 107 -6.63 38.35 17.44
CA SER A 107 -5.90 38.44 18.71
C SER A 107 -6.21 37.33 19.72
N LYS A 108 -7.31 36.58 19.55
CA LYS A 108 -7.77 35.50 20.43
C LYS A 108 -7.74 34.12 19.77
N VAL A 109 -7.26 33.99 18.54
CA VAL A 109 -7.17 32.70 17.85
C VAL A 109 -6.34 31.70 18.65
N ASN A 110 -5.21 32.11 19.24
CA ASN A 110 -4.37 31.18 20.00
C ASN A 110 -4.98 30.73 21.34
N SER A 111 -5.95 31.47 21.91
CA SER A 111 -6.61 31.12 23.17
C SER A 111 -7.97 30.44 22.98
N GLU A 112 -8.68 30.75 21.88
CA GLU A 112 -10.01 30.19 21.57
C GLU A 112 -9.97 29.07 20.52
N CYS A 113 -8.88 29.00 19.76
CA CYS A 113 -8.48 27.90 18.89
C CYS A 113 -7.03 27.46 19.22
N PRO A 114 -6.77 27.00 20.45
CA PRO A 114 -5.41 26.65 20.83
C PRO A 114 -4.81 25.61 19.87
N GLU A 115 -3.53 25.76 19.52
CA GLU A 115 -2.75 24.65 18.97
C GLU A 115 -2.64 23.60 20.06
N PHE A 116 -3.37 22.51 19.89
CA PHE A 116 -3.45 21.48 20.91
C PHE A 116 -2.17 20.64 20.87
N GLY A 117 -1.10 21.14 21.51
CA GLY A 117 0.16 20.41 21.71
C GLY A 117 0.89 20.13 20.40
N GLY A 118 1.83 21.01 20.06
CA GLY A 118 2.77 20.80 18.98
C GLY A 118 3.34 19.38 19.01
N GLY A 119 3.39 18.77 17.84
CA GLY A 119 3.75 17.39 17.67
C GLY A 119 5.02 17.03 18.43
N ARG A 120 4.96 16.12 19.42
CA ARG A 120 6.16 15.68 20.17
C ARG A 120 7.20 14.97 19.28
N SER A 121 6.80 14.61 18.06
CA SER A 121 7.65 14.14 16.98
C SER A 121 7.19 14.82 15.70
N GLY A 122 8.11 15.15 14.79
CA GLY A 122 7.81 15.77 13.49
C GLY A 122 6.87 14.97 12.56
N SER A 123 6.24 13.90 13.05
CA SER A 123 5.23 13.05 12.41
C SER A 123 3.78 13.47 12.69
N GLN A 124 3.53 14.44 13.58
CA GLN A 124 2.18 14.87 13.97
C GLN A 124 1.79 16.14 13.19
N TRP A 125 0.84 15.99 12.28
CA TRP A 125 0.05 16.95 11.46
C TRP A 125 0.65 18.35 11.07
N PRO A 126 0.70 18.75 9.78
CA PRO A 126 1.46 19.95 9.35
C PRO A 126 0.65 21.15 8.85
N GLY A 127 -0.50 21.50 9.44
CA GLY A 127 -1.32 22.63 8.98
C GLY A 127 -1.53 23.75 10.01
N GLN A 128 -1.66 25.00 9.54
CA GLN A 128 -2.23 26.09 10.32
C GLN A 128 -3.75 26.16 10.13
N PRO A 129 -4.52 26.57 11.16
CA PRO A 129 -5.97 26.74 11.04
C PRO A 129 -6.31 27.81 10.00
N ILE A 130 -7.37 27.59 9.22
CA ILE A 130 -8.00 28.62 8.38
C ILE A 130 -9.25 29.14 9.09
N LEU A 131 -9.44 30.45 9.08
CA LEU A 131 -10.61 31.11 9.64
C LEU A 131 -11.84 30.95 8.72
N GLY A 132 -12.96 30.55 9.30
CA GLY A 132 -14.29 30.49 8.70
C GLY A 132 -14.52 29.38 7.68
N MET A 133 -13.55 28.50 7.42
CA MET A 133 -13.71 27.43 6.44
C MET A 133 -12.80 26.23 6.68
N PHE A 134 -13.21 25.07 6.18
CA PHE A 134 -12.36 23.90 6.11
C PHE A 134 -11.52 23.95 4.84
N ARG A 135 -10.20 23.76 5.00
CA ARG A 135 -9.29 23.66 3.86
C ARG A 135 -9.61 22.43 3.02
N ASP A 136 -9.28 22.50 1.74
CA ASP A 136 -9.25 21.34 0.84
C ASP A 136 -8.22 20.31 1.36
N PRO A 137 -8.63 19.09 1.76
CA PRO A 137 -7.74 18.08 2.34
C PRO A 137 -6.75 17.52 1.32
N SER A 138 -6.99 17.66 0.01
CA SER A 138 -6.00 17.30 -1.03
C SER A 138 -4.83 18.28 -1.12
N LYS A 139 -4.98 19.47 -0.50
CA LYS A 139 -3.95 20.52 -0.40
C LYS A 139 -3.23 20.54 0.95
N ILE A 140 -3.51 19.55 1.80
CA ILE A 140 -2.83 19.30 3.07
C ILE A 140 -1.94 18.09 2.87
N TYR A 141 -0.78 18.11 3.51
CA TYR A 141 0.24 17.09 3.39
C TYR A 141 0.40 16.39 4.74
N TRP A 142 0.85 15.15 4.75
CA TRP A 142 1.47 14.51 5.91
C TRP A 142 2.91 14.99 5.99
N SER A 143 3.47 15.05 7.20
CA SER A 143 4.88 15.35 7.34
C SER A 143 5.74 14.23 6.76
N ASP A 144 6.83 14.63 6.12
CA ASP A 144 7.80 13.73 5.50
C ASP A 144 9.04 13.62 6.39
N THR A 145 8.86 13.11 7.60
CA THR A 145 9.86 13.12 8.69
C THR A 145 11.18 12.46 8.32
N ASN A 146 11.15 11.48 7.42
CA ASN A 146 12.33 10.75 6.94
C ASN A 146 12.82 11.25 5.55
N ASN A 147 12.18 12.29 4.99
CA ASN A 147 12.40 12.76 3.62
C ASN A 147 12.33 11.63 2.58
N GLU A 148 11.41 10.68 2.76
CA GLU A 148 11.26 9.52 1.87
C GLU A 148 10.41 9.87 0.65
N TYR A 149 9.33 10.64 0.85
CA TYR A 149 8.40 10.99 -0.23
C TYR A 149 8.90 12.15 -1.08
N CYS A 150 9.55 13.14 -0.48
CA CYS A 150 10.13 14.32 -1.14
C CYS A 150 11.62 14.16 -1.44
N ALA A 151 12.19 12.96 -1.26
CA ALA A 151 13.59 12.66 -1.50
C ALA A 151 14.10 13.28 -2.82
N GLY A 152 15.16 14.10 -2.72
CA GLY A 152 15.79 14.76 -3.87
C GLY A 152 15.04 15.98 -4.44
N ASN A 153 14.02 16.48 -3.76
CA ASN A 153 13.29 17.70 -4.17
C ASN A 153 13.45 18.82 -3.13
N SER A 154 13.31 20.07 -3.60
CA SER A 154 13.27 21.24 -2.71
C SER A 154 11.95 21.27 -1.92
N PRO A 155 11.95 21.72 -0.64
CA PRO A 155 10.72 21.96 0.12
C PRO A 155 9.72 22.91 -0.56
N SER A 156 10.19 23.80 -1.44
CA SER A 156 9.32 24.68 -2.23
C SER A 156 8.53 23.93 -3.31
N THR A 157 9.06 22.79 -3.78
CA THR A 157 8.49 21.97 -4.86
C THR A 157 7.73 20.75 -4.35
N CYS A 158 8.15 20.18 -3.22
CA CYS A 158 7.50 19.04 -2.58
C CYS A 158 7.25 19.35 -1.10
N LYS A 159 5.97 19.47 -0.73
CA LYS A 159 5.54 19.83 0.64
C LYS A 159 5.27 18.61 1.53
N GLY A 160 5.49 17.41 1.02
CA GLY A 160 5.12 16.16 1.65
C GLY A 160 4.02 15.45 0.87
N ARG A 161 3.35 14.53 1.56
CA ARG A 161 2.44 13.56 0.94
C ARG A 161 0.97 13.94 1.17
N PRO A 162 0.17 14.25 0.13
CA PRO A 162 -1.24 14.64 0.29
C PRO A 162 -2.06 13.74 1.24
N VAL A 163 -2.90 14.36 2.09
CA VAL A 163 -3.73 13.66 3.07
C VAL A 163 -4.92 12.94 2.42
N ALA A 164 -5.54 13.59 1.44
CA ALA A 164 -6.69 13.07 0.71
C ALA A 164 -6.42 13.00 -0.80
N PRO A 165 -7.13 12.14 -1.55
CA PRO A 165 -7.00 12.07 -3.00
C PRO A 165 -7.48 13.37 -3.67
N SER A 166 -6.81 13.78 -4.76
CA SER A 166 -7.27 14.87 -5.62
C SER A 166 -8.26 14.41 -6.68
N CYS A 167 -8.22 13.13 -7.05
CA CYS A 167 -9.01 12.55 -8.13
C CYS A 167 -9.99 11.51 -7.61
N TYR A 168 -11.19 11.46 -8.19
CA TYR A 168 -12.02 10.26 -8.10
C TYR A 168 -11.30 9.08 -8.75
N TYR A 169 -11.44 7.90 -8.16
CA TYR A 169 -10.85 6.69 -8.71
C TYR A 169 -11.47 6.33 -10.06
N LEU A 170 -10.66 5.78 -10.95
CA LEU A 170 -11.07 5.32 -12.27
C LEU A 170 -11.66 3.91 -12.16
N GLY A 171 -12.92 3.74 -12.57
CA GLY A 171 -13.57 2.43 -12.66
C GLY A 171 -14.08 2.12 -14.07
N ARG A 172 -15.05 1.20 -14.15
CA ARG A 172 -15.64 0.66 -15.39
C ARG A 172 -16.20 1.69 -16.35
N ARG A 173 -16.76 2.80 -15.86
CA ARG A 173 -17.32 3.84 -16.73
C ARG A 173 -16.23 4.74 -17.32
N GLY A 174 -14.97 4.54 -16.92
CA GLY A 174 -13.83 5.21 -17.53
C GLY A 174 -13.69 6.68 -17.19
N LYS A 175 -14.35 7.16 -16.12
CA LYS A 175 -14.28 8.56 -15.69
C LYS A 175 -13.37 8.70 -14.48
N SER A 176 -12.45 9.64 -14.54
CA SER A 176 -11.70 10.14 -13.38
C SER A 176 -11.61 11.65 -13.50
N ASN A 177 -12.10 12.35 -12.49
CA ASN A 177 -12.19 13.81 -12.44
C ASN A 177 -11.62 14.30 -11.10
N SER A 178 -11.33 15.59 -10.99
CA SER A 178 -10.99 16.20 -9.70
C SER A 178 -12.15 16.10 -8.72
N ILE A 179 -11.82 15.97 -7.43
CA ILE A 179 -12.80 15.99 -6.33
C ILE A 179 -13.02 17.43 -5.91
N ASP A 180 -14.28 17.89 -5.99
CA ASP A 180 -14.65 19.20 -5.43
C ASP A 180 -14.82 19.09 -3.90
N TRP A 181 -13.70 19.28 -3.22
CA TRP A 181 -13.65 19.32 -1.77
C TRP A 181 -14.36 20.56 -1.19
N ASN A 182 -14.44 21.67 -1.91
CA ASN A 182 -15.14 22.86 -1.41
C ASN A 182 -16.66 22.64 -1.41
N PHE A 183 -17.19 22.03 -2.46
CA PHE A 183 -18.58 21.60 -2.49
C PHE A 183 -18.89 20.62 -1.36
N SER A 184 -18.00 19.65 -1.14
CA SER A 184 -18.15 18.66 -0.06
C SER A 184 -18.12 19.31 1.33
N SER A 185 -17.29 20.35 1.54
CA SER A 185 -17.17 21.01 2.85
C SER A 185 -18.21 22.11 3.10
N ASN A 186 -19.07 22.48 2.15
CA ASN A 186 -19.94 23.66 2.28
C ASN A 186 -20.80 23.62 3.56
N ALA A 187 -21.47 22.49 3.83
CA ALA A 187 -22.28 22.32 5.04
C ALA A 187 -21.44 22.43 6.33
N LEU A 188 -20.21 21.90 6.33
CA LEU A 188 -19.29 21.96 7.47
C LEU A 188 -18.72 23.36 7.66
N SER A 189 -18.42 24.06 6.56
CA SER A 189 -17.91 25.43 6.55
C SER A 189 -18.97 26.43 7.03
N GLN A 190 -20.25 26.20 6.73
CA GLN A 190 -21.36 26.97 7.30
C GLN A 190 -21.52 26.80 8.81
N LEU A 191 -21.06 25.68 9.38
CA LEU A 191 -21.10 25.47 10.84
C LEU A 191 -19.95 26.19 11.56
N ILE A 192 -18.82 26.40 10.88
CA ILE A 192 -17.63 27.01 11.48
C ILE A 192 -17.52 28.51 11.19
N ASN A 193 -18.07 29.03 10.09
CA ASN A 193 -18.05 30.46 9.76
C ASN A 193 -18.85 31.38 10.74
N GLY A 194 -19.43 30.80 11.80
CA GLY A 194 -20.19 31.52 12.82
C GLY A 194 -21.64 31.81 12.45
N THR A 195 -22.19 31.21 11.38
CA THR A 195 -23.65 31.15 11.24
C THR A 195 -24.22 30.09 12.18
N GLU A 196 -24.87 30.56 13.24
CA GLU A 196 -25.62 29.72 14.17
C GLU A 196 -26.68 28.88 13.42
N LYS A 197 -26.73 27.57 13.71
CA LYS A 197 -27.78 26.68 13.20
C LYS A 197 -28.89 26.53 14.22
N LEU A 198 -30.08 26.93 13.80
CA LEU A 198 -31.32 26.76 14.56
C LEU A 198 -31.66 25.29 14.72
N ILE A 199 -31.98 24.89 15.95
CA ILE A 199 -32.53 23.56 16.24
C ILE A 199 -34.02 23.61 15.92
N GLU A 200 -34.47 22.86 14.92
CA GLU A 200 -35.83 23.00 14.34
C GLU A 200 -36.96 22.83 15.35
N SER A 201 -36.78 21.98 16.36
CA SER A 201 -37.75 21.78 17.44
C SER A 201 -37.97 23.01 18.32
N SER A 202 -37.11 24.04 18.21
CA SER A 202 -37.21 25.28 18.99
C SER A 202 -37.81 26.48 18.22
N LYS A 203 -38.17 26.33 16.93
CA LYS A 203 -38.67 27.42 16.08
C LYS A 203 -39.95 28.10 16.63
N ASN A 204 -40.76 27.37 17.40
CA ASN A 204 -42.03 27.86 17.97
C ASN A 204 -41.94 28.10 19.50
N SER A 205 -40.75 28.08 20.08
CA SER A 205 -40.52 28.29 21.51
C SER A 205 -40.24 29.78 21.80
N PRO A 206 -40.61 30.30 22.99
CA PRO A 206 -40.23 31.65 23.42
C PRO A 206 -38.72 31.87 23.53
N ASN A 207 -37.96 30.78 23.55
CA ASN A 207 -36.50 30.72 23.52
C ASN A 207 -36.05 29.81 22.37
N VAL A 208 -35.20 30.34 21.50
CA VAL A 208 -34.65 29.64 20.33
C VAL A 208 -33.30 29.03 20.70
N GLN A 209 -33.13 27.76 20.40
CA GLN A 209 -31.86 27.06 20.59
C GLN A 209 -31.09 27.04 19.27
N SER A 210 -29.83 27.41 19.33
CA SER A 210 -28.93 27.36 18.18
C SER A 210 -27.54 26.88 18.59
N PHE A 211 -26.72 26.50 17.62
CA PHE A 211 -25.34 26.08 17.88
C PHE A 211 -24.38 26.45 16.76
N ASP A 212 -23.09 26.48 17.08
CA ASP A 212 -22.01 26.57 16.11
C ASP A 212 -20.79 25.71 16.49
N ILE A 213 -19.91 25.50 15.50
CA ILE A 213 -18.57 24.93 15.74
C ILE A 213 -17.59 26.09 15.86
N LYS A 214 -16.88 26.19 16.98
CA LYS A 214 -15.85 27.22 17.17
C LYS A 214 -14.51 26.80 16.58
N SER A 215 -14.13 25.53 16.76
CA SER A 215 -12.88 25.03 16.22
C SER A 215 -12.85 23.51 16.11
N THR A 216 -12.00 23.02 15.22
CA THR A 216 -11.56 21.63 15.16
C THR A 216 -10.04 21.59 15.17
N ASP A 217 -9.44 20.64 15.88
CA ASP A 217 -8.01 20.37 15.79
C ASP A 217 -7.74 18.87 15.83
N PHE A 218 -7.13 18.36 14.77
CA PHE A 218 -6.74 16.96 14.68
C PHE A 218 -5.28 16.79 15.05
N VAL A 219 -5.01 15.90 16.00
CA VAL A 219 -3.66 15.50 16.39
C VAL A 219 -3.52 14.00 16.17
N GLY A 220 -2.64 13.63 15.24
CA GLY A 220 -2.42 12.23 14.88
C GLY A 220 -1.59 12.07 13.61
N ASP A 221 -1.61 10.85 13.09
CA ASP A 221 -0.99 10.47 11.83
C ASP A 221 -2.00 9.76 10.92
N GLU A 222 -1.51 9.19 9.81
CA GLU A 222 -2.35 8.49 8.84
C GLU A 222 -2.99 7.20 9.40
N GLU A 223 -2.51 6.65 10.51
CA GLU A 223 -3.08 5.46 11.16
C GLU A 223 -4.28 5.82 12.06
N GLY A 224 -4.34 7.07 12.52
CA GLY A 224 -5.40 7.59 13.38
C GLY A 224 -4.90 8.66 14.33
N GLY A 225 -5.77 9.06 15.25
CA GLY A 225 -5.47 10.09 16.23
C GLY A 225 -6.71 10.56 16.96
N GLU A 226 -6.69 11.81 17.36
CA GLU A 226 -7.77 12.46 18.09
C GLU A 226 -8.14 13.77 17.42
N ASN A 227 -9.43 14.00 17.20
CA ASN A 227 -9.96 15.29 16.77
C ASN A 227 -10.65 15.96 17.97
N SER A 228 -10.11 17.08 18.42
CA SER A 228 -10.73 17.95 19.42
C SER A 228 -11.67 18.94 18.72
N ILE A 229 -12.95 18.93 19.08
CA ILE A 229 -13.97 19.83 18.55
C ILE A 229 -14.48 20.72 19.68
N VAL A 230 -14.53 22.02 19.44
CA VAL A 230 -15.13 22.99 20.36
C VAL A 230 -16.48 23.43 19.80
N LEU A 231 -17.54 23.21 20.57
CA LEU A 231 -18.92 23.53 20.22
C LEU A 231 -19.45 24.59 21.17
N THR A 232 -20.28 25.51 20.65
CA THR A 232 -21.06 26.42 21.49
C THR A 232 -22.54 26.24 21.21
N GLY A 233 -23.31 26.01 22.27
CA GLY A 233 -24.76 26.04 22.24
C GLY A 233 -25.25 27.38 22.78
N PHE A 234 -26.26 27.93 22.15
CA PHE A 234 -26.85 29.22 22.48
C PHE A 234 -28.33 29.05 22.80
N ASN A 235 -28.78 29.88 23.73
CA ASN A 235 -30.18 30.16 23.95
C ASN A 235 -30.42 31.64 23.66
N SER A 236 -31.31 31.96 22.72
CA SER A 236 -31.59 33.33 22.28
C SER A 236 -33.08 33.63 22.22
N ILE A 237 -33.42 34.93 22.28
CA ILE A 237 -34.79 35.40 22.09
C ILE A 237 -35.08 35.48 20.58
N PRO A 238 -36.25 35.00 20.09
CA PRO A 238 -36.57 34.91 18.67
C PRO A 238 -36.39 36.22 17.88
N THR A 239 -36.57 37.37 18.54
CA THR A 239 -36.53 38.70 17.91
C THR A 239 -35.11 39.27 17.73
N ASN A 240 -34.07 38.68 18.33
CA ASN A 240 -32.71 39.24 18.24
C ASN A 240 -31.59 38.19 18.46
N ILE A 241 -31.48 37.22 17.56
CA ILE A 241 -30.54 36.07 17.67
C ILE A 241 -29.07 36.52 17.84
N LYS A 242 -28.64 37.63 17.22
CA LYS A 242 -27.24 38.10 17.28
C LYS A 242 -26.86 38.90 18.53
N ASN A 243 -27.81 39.57 19.19
CA ASN A 243 -27.56 40.48 20.32
C ASN A 243 -28.31 40.12 21.61
N GLY A 244 -29.21 39.13 21.55
CA GLY A 244 -30.08 38.68 22.66
C GLY A 244 -29.75 37.27 23.14
N VAL A 245 -28.45 36.95 23.27
CA VAL A 245 -27.98 35.68 23.82
C VAL A 245 -28.24 35.67 25.32
N ASN A 246 -29.16 34.81 25.76
CA ASN A 246 -29.61 34.66 27.13
C ASN A 246 -28.73 33.72 27.95
N ALA A 247 -28.13 32.72 27.31
CA ALA A 247 -27.19 31.79 27.91
C ALA A 247 -26.34 31.12 26.81
N THR A 248 -25.08 30.83 27.13
CA THR A 248 -24.16 30.09 26.27
C THR A 248 -23.57 28.91 27.02
N ASN A 249 -23.40 27.80 26.32
CA ASN A 249 -22.68 26.64 26.83
C ASN A 249 -21.61 26.20 25.84
N LYS A 250 -20.34 26.25 26.25
CA LYS A 250 -19.19 25.85 25.43
C LYS A 250 -18.68 24.51 25.92
N VAL A 251 -18.60 23.53 25.03
CA VAL A 251 -18.14 22.17 25.34
C VAL A 251 -16.99 21.79 24.42
N ARG A 252 -16.00 21.11 24.99
CA ARG A 252 -14.96 20.42 24.24
C ARG A 252 -15.33 18.94 24.12
N ALA A 253 -15.32 18.42 22.90
CA ALA A 253 -15.47 17.01 22.64
C ALA A 253 -14.24 16.47 21.93
N ASN A 254 -13.60 15.48 22.54
CA ASN A 254 -12.48 14.76 21.93
C ASN A 254 -13.02 13.49 21.27
N VAL A 255 -12.74 13.31 19.99
CA VAL A 255 -13.18 12.17 19.20
C VAL A 255 -11.99 11.35 18.75
N GLN A 256 -11.96 10.09 19.15
CA GLN A 256 -10.96 9.16 18.64
C GLN A 256 -11.24 8.85 17.17
N VAL A 257 -10.30 9.20 16.31
CA VAL A 257 -10.35 8.97 14.85
C VAL A 257 -9.52 7.74 14.52
N TYR A 258 -10.13 6.77 13.84
CA TYR A 258 -9.45 5.56 13.39
C TYR A 258 -9.49 5.42 11.87
N ARG A 259 -8.41 4.84 11.33
CA ARG A 259 -8.33 4.43 9.93
C ARG A 259 -9.13 3.15 9.69
N ARG A 260 -9.99 3.15 8.67
CA ARG A 260 -10.71 1.95 8.19
C ARG A 260 -10.56 1.81 6.68
N ILE A 261 -10.19 0.62 6.23
CA ILE A 261 -10.09 0.31 4.80
C ILE A 261 -11.25 -0.63 4.45
N PRO A 262 -12.19 -0.22 3.58
CA PRO A 262 -13.25 -1.09 3.08
C PRO A 262 -12.69 -2.08 2.05
N ASP A 263 -13.41 -3.17 1.77
CA ASP A 263 -13.02 -4.19 0.77
C ASP A 263 -12.74 -3.57 -0.60
N SER A 264 -13.54 -2.59 -0.98
CA SER A 264 -13.37 -1.82 -2.21
C SER A 264 -12.14 -0.95 -2.25
N GLY A 265 -11.61 -0.53 -1.10
CA GLY A 265 -10.38 0.25 -0.97
C GLY A 265 -9.13 -0.61 -0.81
N PHE A 266 -9.25 -1.90 -0.46
CA PHE A 266 -8.12 -2.79 -0.23
C PHE A 266 -7.29 -3.01 -1.52
N ALA A 267 -5.96 -2.93 -1.39
CA ALA A 267 -5.06 -2.92 -2.54
C ALA A 267 -4.56 -4.32 -2.91
N PHE A 268 -4.70 -4.68 -4.19
CA PHE A 268 -4.11 -5.88 -4.78
C PHE A 268 -2.86 -5.56 -5.59
N LEU A 269 -2.76 -4.34 -6.12
CA LEU A 269 -1.55 -3.86 -6.78
C LEU A 269 -1.32 -2.41 -6.35
N SER A 270 -0.10 -2.09 -5.93
CA SER A 270 0.28 -0.74 -5.52
C SER A 270 1.62 -0.35 -6.13
N ALA A 271 1.64 0.76 -6.87
CA ALA A 271 2.81 1.26 -7.60
C ALA A 271 3.08 2.74 -7.29
N GLY A 272 4.32 3.20 -7.45
CA GLY A 272 4.84 4.52 -7.10
C GLY A 272 5.41 4.54 -5.67
N GLU A 273 6.60 5.07 -5.45
CA GLU A 273 7.24 5.13 -4.12
C GLU A 273 7.19 6.55 -3.55
N ASN A 274 7.47 7.56 -4.39
CA ASN A 274 7.68 8.94 -3.97
C ASN A 274 7.23 9.97 -5.05
N PHE A 275 7.45 11.25 -4.75
CA PHE A 275 7.06 12.39 -5.60
C PHE A 275 7.63 12.33 -7.04
N ASN A 276 8.80 11.72 -7.23
CA ASN A 276 9.47 11.66 -8.53
C ASN A 276 8.94 10.56 -9.46
N ASP A 277 8.19 9.59 -8.93
CA ASP A 277 7.74 8.41 -9.66
C ASP A 277 6.48 8.68 -10.50
N LYS A 278 6.65 9.44 -11.59
CA LYS A 278 5.54 9.85 -12.46
C LYS A 278 5.04 8.74 -13.39
N ASP A 279 5.94 7.91 -13.90
CA ASP A 279 5.66 6.89 -14.93
C ASP A 279 5.81 5.49 -14.33
N SER A 280 5.18 5.27 -13.17
CA SER A 280 5.36 4.06 -12.34
C SER A 280 4.28 3.00 -12.54
N LEU A 281 3.26 3.26 -13.36
CA LEU A 281 2.17 2.32 -13.61
C LEU A 281 1.84 2.26 -15.10
N PHE A 282 1.82 1.05 -15.65
CA PHE A 282 1.19 0.74 -16.93
C PHE A 282 0.39 -0.56 -16.75
N LEU A 283 -0.91 -0.54 -17.07
CA LEU A 283 -1.83 -1.66 -16.82
C LEU A 283 -2.07 -2.54 -18.06
N GLY A 284 -1.81 -2.05 -19.26
CA GLY A 284 -1.96 -2.80 -20.51
C GLY A 284 -3.32 -3.50 -20.62
N ASN A 285 -3.29 -4.80 -20.87
CA ASN A 285 -4.47 -5.64 -21.02
C ASN A 285 -4.92 -6.28 -19.68
N PHE A 286 -5.09 -5.44 -18.67
CA PHE A 286 -5.55 -5.84 -17.34
C PHE A 286 -6.98 -6.38 -17.37
N ASN A 287 -7.22 -7.45 -16.60
CA ASN A 287 -8.51 -8.09 -16.42
C ASN A 287 -8.73 -8.49 -14.96
N MET A 288 -9.98 -8.35 -14.49
CA MET A 288 -10.42 -9.09 -13.32
C MET A 288 -10.74 -10.54 -13.70
N LYS A 289 -10.50 -11.48 -12.79
CA LYS A 289 -10.93 -12.87 -12.95
C LYS A 289 -12.45 -12.98 -13.06
N ASN A 290 -13.18 -12.30 -12.18
CA ASN A 290 -14.64 -12.24 -12.20
C ASN A 290 -15.13 -10.78 -12.21
N GLN A 291 -16.25 -10.51 -12.87
CA GLN A 291 -16.77 -9.15 -13.05
C GLN A 291 -17.30 -8.48 -11.77
N ASP A 292 -17.47 -9.21 -10.67
CA ASP A 292 -18.14 -8.69 -9.48
C ASP A 292 -17.25 -8.63 -8.23
N GLN A 293 -15.94 -8.81 -8.39
CA GLN A 293 -15.01 -8.77 -7.27
C GLN A 293 -14.76 -7.34 -6.77
N ALA A 294 -14.41 -7.21 -5.49
CA ALA A 294 -14.08 -5.95 -4.86
C ALA A 294 -12.58 -5.84 -4.59
N GLY A 295 -12.03 -4.65 -4.83
CA GLY A 295 -10.65 -4.30 -4.49
C GLY A 295 -10.11 -3.19 -5.37
N SER A 296 -8.86 -2.84 -5.14
CA SER A 296 -8.25 -1.66 -5.71
C SER A 296 -6.87 -1.89 -6.28
N ILE A 297 -6.59 -1.11 -7.32
CA ILE A 297 -5.24 -0.83 -7.79
C ILE A 297 -4.90 0.56 -7.27
N ILE A 298 -3.75 0.72 -6.63
CA ILE A 298 -3.32 1.99 -6.06
C ILE A 298 -2.11 2.50 -6.83
N TRP A 299 -2.25 3.70 -7.38
CA TRP A 299 -1.16 4.45 -7.94
C TRP A 299 -0.77 5.58 -7.00
N ARG A 300 0.36 5.41 -6.32
CA ARG A 300 0.98 6.39 -5.41
C ARG A 300 1.71 7.47 -6.19
N LYS A 301 0.96 8.14 -7.05
CA LYS A 301 1.41 9.27 -7.87
C LYS A 301 1.04 10.58 -7.18
N HIS A 302 1.93 11.56 -7.26
CA HIS A 302 1.57 12.93 -6.93
C HIS A 302 0.69 13.53 -8.04
N ILE A 303 -0.48 14.05 -7.66
CA ILE A 303 -1.30 14.92 -8.49
C ILE A 303 -1.14 16.33 -7.95
N ASN A 304 -0.78 17.28 -8.80
CA ASN A 304 -0.70 18.68 -8.39
C ASN A 304 -2.12 19.21 -8.15
N PRO A 305 -2.50 19.63 -6.92
CA PRO A 305 -3.84 20.12 -6.64
C PRO A 305 -4.20 21.43 -7.36
N LEU A 306 -3.24 22.11 -7.99
CA LEU A 306 -3.49 23.28 -8.84
C LEU A 306 -3.73 22.91 -10.31
N ARG A 307 -3.53 21.64 -10.67
CA ARG A 307 -3.68 21.11 -12.04
C ARG A 307 -4.47 19.82 -12.08
N ASP A 308 -5.16 19.47 -11.00
CA ASP A 308 -5.96 18.25 -10.87
C ASP A 308 -7.06 18.16 -11.94
N TYR A 309 -7.69 19.28 -12.30
CA TYR A 309 -8.67 19.37 -13.39
C TYR A 309 -8.10 18.97 -14.77
N ILE A 310 -6.78 19.02 -14.96
CA ILE A 310 -6.08 18.55 -16.17
C ILE A 310 -5.54 17.12 -15.96
N GLU A 311 -4.95 16.87 -14.79
CA GLU A 311 -4.24 15.63 -14.54
C GLU A 311 -5.16 14.44 -14.25
N CYS A 312 -6.29 14.66 -13.56
CA CYS A 312 -7.25 13.59 -13.23
C CYS A 312 -7.91 13.00 -14.49
N PRO A 313 -8.41 13.80 -15.46
CA PRO A 313 -8.94 13.26 -16.72
C PRO A 313 -7.92 12.43 -17.53
N GLN A 314 -6.62 12.70 -17.35
CA GLN A 314 -5.54 11.98 -18.02
C GLN A 314 -5.16 10.66 -17.34
N ILE A 315 -5.78 10.29 -16.21
CA ILE A 315 -5.42 9.04 -15.49
C ILE A 315 -5.59 7.81 -16.38
N LYS A 316 -6.65 7.75 -17.19
CA LYS A 316 -6.89 6.62 -18.11
C LYS A 316 -5.75 6.46 -19.11
N SER A 317 -5.36 7.54 -19.79
CA SER A 317 -4.29 7.48 -20.80
C SER A 317 -2.92 7.25 -20.17
N LYS A 318 -2.65 7.87 -19.01
CA LYS A 318 -1.37 7.75 -18.31
C LYS A 318 -1.17 6.39 -17.64
N SER A 319 -2.25 5.70 -17.23
CA SER A 319 -2.15 4.36 -16.65
C SER A 319 -2.00 3.27 -17.70
N GLY A 320 -2.14 3.59 -18.99
CA GLY A 320 -1.97 2.65 -20.10
C GLY A 320 -2.96 1.48 -20.07
N ILE A 321 -4.13 1.64 -19.43
CA ILE A 321 -5.16 0.59 -19.43
C ILE A 321 -5.94 0.58 -20.75
N ASN A 322 -5.99 -0.59 -21.39
CA ASN A 322 -6.64 -0.76 -22.70
C ASN A 322 -8.18 -0.72 -22.60
N ASP A 323 -8.73 -1.45 -21.62
CA ASP A 323 -10.18 -1.57 -21.42
C ASP A 323 -10.56 -1.35 -19.95
N VAL A 324 -11.11 -0.18 -19.66
CA VAL A 324 -11.56 0.20 -18.31
C VAL A 324 -12.73 -0.64 -17.80
N THR A 325 -13.52 -1.26 -18.69
CA THR A 325 -14.65 -2.13 -18.27
C THR A 325 -14.18 -3.35 -17.47
N LYS A 326 -12.88 -3.64 -17.54
CA LYS A 326 -12.19 -4.71 -16.85
C LYS A 326 -11.69 -4.33 -15.46
N LEU A 327 -11.88 -3.09 -15.03
CA LEU A 327 -11.66 -2.67 -13.64
C LEU A 327 -12.87 -3.02 -12.74
N PRO A 328 -12.69 -3.03 -11.41
CA PRO A 328 -13.79 -3.09 -10.46
C PRO A 328 -14.82 -1.96 -10.67
N ASP A 329 -16.08 -2.24 -10.32
CA ASP A 329 -17.22 -1.36 -10.58
C ASP A 329 -17.35 -0.25 -9.51
N GLU A 330 -17.05 0.98 -9.90
CA GLU A 330 -17.14 2.16 -9.05
C GLU A 330 -18.59 2.46 -8.63
N SER A 331 -19.56 2.21 -9.50
CA SER A 331 -20.96 2.54 -9.23
C SER A 331 -21.58 1.66 -8.16
N ARG A 332 -20.95 0.50 -7.90
CA ARG A 332 -21.33 -0.44 -6.84
C ARG A 332 -20.37 -0.41 -5.65
N ASN A 333 -19.53 0.62 -5.54
CA ASN A 333 -18.49 0.74 -4.50
C ASN A 333 -17.63 -0.52 -4.40
N LYS A 334 -17.21 -1.10 -5.53
CA LYS A 334 -16.32 -2.28 -5.57
C LYS A 334 -14.85 -1.94 -5.76
N GLY A 335 -14.52 -0.65 -5.91
CA GLY A 335 -13.15 -0.16 -6.03
C GLY A 335 -12.78 0.21 -7.46
N GLY A 336 -11.49 0.25 -7.77
CA GLY A 336 -10.99 0.65 -9.09
C GLY A 336 -9.51 1.03 -9.04
N LEU A 337 -9.07 1.85 -9.99
CA LEU A 337 -7.75 2.48 -9.97
C LEU A 337 -7.80 3.78 -9.18
N TRP A 338 -7.22 3.77 -7.99
CA TRP A 338 -7.09 4.94 -7.13
C TRP A 338 -5.75 5.63 -7.35
N VAL A 339 -5.76 6.96 -7.43
CA VAL A 339 -4.54 7.76 -7.50
C VAL A 339 -4.39 8.54 -6.21
N GLN A 340 -3.56 8.02 -5.32
CA GLN A 340 -3.35 8.61 -4.00
C GLN A 340 -1.98 8.25 -3.45
N PRO A 341 -1.22 9.22 -2.95
CA PRO A 341 0.09 8.96 -2.37
C PRO A 341 -0.08 8.46 -0.92
N LEU A 342 -0.37 7.17 -0.77
CA LEU A 342 -0.48 6.48 0.52
C LEU A 342 0.88 6.07 1.07
N LYS A 343 0.95 5.85 2.40
CA LYS A 343 2.19 5.40 3.04
C LYS A 343 2.47 3.98 2.63
N LEU A 344 3.77 3.68 2.54
CA LEU A 344 4.19 2.31 2.38
C LEU A 344 3.77 1.47 3.60
N PRO A 345 3.30 0.24 3.37
CA PRO A 345 3.17 -0.73 4.43
C PRO A 345 4.47 -0.88 5.23
N PRO A 346 4.42 -1.04 6.57
CA PRO A 346 5.60 -1.47 7.32
C PRO A 346 6.12 -2.77 6.73
N ARG A 347 7.44 -2.89 6.70
CA ARG A 347 8.09 -4.10 6.24
C ARG A 347 7.67 -5.31 7.09
N PRO A 348 7.28 -6.45 6.46
CA PRO A 348 6.96 -7.68 7.18
C PRO A 348 8.07 -8.12 8.12
N LYS A 349 7.70 -8.51 9.35
CA LYS A 349 8.64 -9.06 10.32
C LYS A 349 9.19 -10.38 9.79
N ILE A 350 10.52 -10.49 9.78
CA ILE A 350 11.23 -11.70 9.38
C ILE A 350 11.45 -12.55 10.63
N VAL A 351 11.00 -13.81 10.59
CA VAL A 351 11.18 -14.80 11.67
C VAL A 351 11.62 -16.13 11.08
N ASN A 352 12.25 -17.01 11.87
CA ASN A 352 12.65 -18.36 11.46
C ASN A 352 13.49 -18.40 10.17
N GLN A 353 14.47 -17.50 10.07
CA GLN A 353 15.43 -17.45 8.96
C GLN A 353 16.55 -18.46 9.17
N GLY A 354 16.67 -19.43 8.27
CA GLY A 354 17.81 -20.34 8.26
C GLY A 354 19.07 -19.64 7.76
N ALA A 355 20.20 -19.93 8.40
CA ALA A 355 21.52 -19.52 7.91
C ALA A 355 21.77 -20.09 6.51
N LEU A 356 22.30 -19.26 5.60
CA LEU A 356 22.72 -19.71 4.27
C LEU A 356 23.73 -20.87 4.39
N GLY A 357 23.52 -21.94 3.64
CA GLY A 357 24.33 -23.15 3.69
C GLY A 357 23.89 -24.19 4.74
N SER A 358 22.86 -23.93 5.54
CA SER A 358 22.30 -24.90 6.49
C SER A 358 21.26 -25.81 5.85
N ILE A 359 20.89 -26.95 6.46
CA ILE A 359 19.79 -27.82 5.96
C ILE A 359 18.47 -27.04 5.75
N TRP A 360 18.24 -26.01 6.57
CA TRP A 360 17.07 -25.13 6.48
C TRP A 360 17.13 -24.19 5.26
N ASN A 361 18.34 -23.84 4.82
CA ASN A 361 18.59 -22.99 3.67
C ASN A 361 19.86 -23.50 2.93
N PRO A 362 19.77 -24.64 2.22
CA PRO A 362 20.93 -25.47 1.86
C PRO A 362 21.82 -24.93 0.75
N SER A 363 21.61 -23.67 0.33
CA SER A 363 21.96 -23.29 -1.03
C SER A 363 23.01 -22.19 -1.13
N PRO A 364 23.98 -22.34 -2.04
CA PRO A 364 24.79 -21.25 -2.53
C PRO A 364 24.03 -20.55 -3.68
N ASN A 365 23.63 -19.30 -3.46
CA ASN A 365 22.92 -18.42 -4.41
C ASN A 365 23.82 -17.96 -5.58
N PRO A 366 23.29 -17.53 -6.74
CA PRO A 366 21.87 -17.47 -7.14
C PRO A 366 21.27 -18.82 -7.54
N ILE A 367 19.93 -18.88 -7.64
CA ILE A 367 19.16 -20.09 -7.98
C ILE A 367 18.71 -20.02 -9.44
N ILE A 368 19.14 -21.00 -10.23
CA ILE A 368 18.81 -21.12 -11.66
C ILE A 368 17.98 -22.39 -11.88
N CYS A 369 16.76 -22.24 -12.38
CA CYS A 369 15.81 -23.30 -12.65
C CYS A 369 15.48 -23.31 -14.15
N LEU A 370 15.99 -24.33 -14.84
CA LEU A 370 15.69 -24.59 -16.26
C LEU A 370 15.32 -26.07 -16.36
N LYS A 371 14.45 -26.45 -17.29
CA LYS A 371 14.12 -27.85 -17.55
C LYS A 371 14.71 -28.30 -18.87
N ASP A 372 15.41 -29.43 -18.86
CA ASP A 372 15.90 -30.09 -20.07
C ASP A 372 15.31 -31.50 -20.25
N GLY A 373 14.82 -31.77 -21.46
CA GLY A 373 14.27 -33.06 -21.85
C GLY A 373 13.27 -33.65 -20.84
N ASN A 374 13.42 -34.94 -20.57
CA ASN A 374 12.49 -35.68 -19.72
C ASN A 374 12.82 -35.66 -18.22
N THR A 375 13.96 -35.13 -17.73
CA THR A 375 14.38 -35.53 -16.35
C THR A 375 15.15 -34.55 -15.47
N ARG A 376 15.58 -33.33 -15.86
CA ARG A 376 16.38 -32.51 -14.91
C ARG A 376 16.04 -31.02 -14.85
N TYR A 377 15.92 -30.54 -13.60
CA TYR A 377 16.07 -29.14 -13.23
C TYR A 377 17.55 -28.90 -12.86
N PHE A 378 18.17 -27.81 -13.32
CA PHE A 378 19.60 -27.52 -13.07
C PHE A 378 19.98 -27.33 -11.59
N ASN A 379 19.04 -27.43 -10.66
CA ASN A 379 19.28 -27.22 -9.24
C ASN A 379 18.24 -27.95 -8.39
N SER A 380 18.65 -28.82 -7.47
CA SER A 380 17.75 -29.45 -6.49
C SER A 380 17.02 -28.42 -5.62
N ASN A 381 17.59 -27.21 -5.50
CA ASN A 381 16.96 -26.09 -4.80
C ASN A 381 15.68 -25.59 -5.50
N CYS A 382 15.50 -25.87 -6.80
CA CYS A 382 14.28 -25.53 -7.51
C CYS A 382 13.05 -26.24 -6.97
N THR A 383 13.21 -27.40 -6.34
CA THR A 383 12.12 -28.20 -5.77
C THR A 383 12.26 -28.40 -4.26
N PHE A 384 13.27 -27.77 -3.62
CA PHE A 384 13.54 -27.96 -2.19
C PHE A 384 12.34 -27.57 -1.33
N LEU A 385 11.76 -26.38 -1.53
CA LEU A 385 10.63 -25.88 -0.72
C LEU A 385 9.31 -26.63 -0.97
N GLU A 386 9.22 -27.37 -2.08
CA GLU A 386 8.12 -28.27 -2.41
C GLU A 386 8.29 -29.68 -1.81
N SER A 387 9.53 -30.17 -1.73
CA SER A 387 9.86 -31.53 -1.32
C SER A 387 10.44 -31.58 0.09
N ALA A 388 11.76 -31.77 0.24
CA ALA A 388 12.43 -31.93 1.52
C ALA A 388 12.12 -30.77 2.49
N GLY A 389 12.11 -29.53 2.00
CA GLY A 389 11.78 -28.35 2.78
C GLY A 389 10.32 -28.29 3.23
N TYR A 390 9.38 -28.96 2.56
CA TYR A 390 8.00 -29.09 3.05
C TYR A 390 7.89 -30.27 4.02
N THR A 391 8.36 -31.45 3.62
CA THR A 391 8.27 -32.68 4.43
C THR A 391 8.88 -32.50 5.81
N ASN A 392 10.06 -31.87 5.90
CA ASN A 392 10.77 -31.68 7.17
C ASN A 392 10.17 -30.58 8.06
N TYR A 393 9.35 -29.69 7.51
CA TYR A 393 8.90 -28.46 8.18
C TYR A 393 7.41 -28.17 7.96
N LYS A 394 6.59 -29.22 7.78
CA LYS A 394 5.15 -29.13 7.45
C LYS A 394 4.27 -28.39 8.46
N ASN A 395 4.78 -28.13 9.66
CA ASN A 395 4.11 -27.44 10.76
C ASN A 395 4.90 -26.23 11.27
N LYS A 396 5.82 -25.68 10.46
CA LYS A 396 6.66 -24.57 10.86
C LYS A 396 6.83 -23.57 9.73
N ASP A 397 6.68 -22.28 10.06
CA ASP A 397 6.96 -21.19 9.14
C ASP A 397 8.45 -21.15 8.78
N ARG A 398 8.74 -20.95 7.50
CA ARG A 398 10.08 -21.00 6.92
C ARG A 398 10.44 -19.68 6.26
N THR A 399 11.62 -19.17 6.60
CA THR A 399 12.22 -18.07 5.85
C THR A 399 13.47 -18.54 5.12
N TYR A 400 13.52 -18.27 3.82
CA TYR A 400 14.56 -18.70 2.89
C TYR A 400 15.12 -17.48 2.14
N THR A 401 16.44 -17.38 1.99
CA THR A 401 17.11 -16.21 1.40
C THR A 401 17.71 -16.54 0.04
N ILE A 402 17.39 -15.71 -0.95
CA ILE A 402 17.79 -15.86 -2.35
C ILE A 402 18.53 -14.59 -2.78
N ASP A 403 19.64 -14.73 -3.51
CA ASP A 403 20.26 -13.58 -4.17
C ASP A 403 19.50 -13.29 -5.47
N ASP A 404 19.70 -14.04 -6.56
CA ASP A 404 18.83 -13.99 -7.73
C ASP A 404 18.07 -15.32 -7.93
N LEU A 405 16.86 -15.23 -8.47
CA LEU A 405 16.08 -16.39 -8.91
C LEU A 405 15.81 -16.27 -10.41
N VAL A 406 16.37 -17.19 -11.20
CA VAL A 406 16.12 -17.26 -12.65
C VAL A 406 15.39 -18.56 -12.93
N VAL A 407 14.13 -18.48 -13.33
CA VAL A 407 13.33 -19.61 -13.78
C VAL A 407 12.97 -19.37 -15.24
N ARG A 408 13.44 -20.22 -16.15
CA ARG A 408 13.31 -19.94 -17.58
C ARG A 408 13.04 -21.19 -18.43
N GLY A 409 12.07 -21.07 -19.32
CA GLY A 409 11.60 -22.13 -20.22
C GLY A 409 10.21 -22.65 -19.84
N LYS A 410 9.41 -23.04 -20.84
CA LYS A 410 8.01 -23.51 -20.72
C LYS A 410 7.72 -24.44 -19.53
N ASP A 411 8.62 -25.37 -19.25
CA ASP A 411 8.41 -26.39 -18.22
C ASP A 411 9.25 -26.16 -16.96
N ALA A 412 10.01 -25.07 -16.89
CA ALA A 412 10.84 -24.75 -15.74
C ALA A 412 10.00 -24.14 -14.62
N PHE A 413 10.20 -24.60 -13.39
CA PHE A 413 9.53 -24.02 -12.24
C PHE A 413 10.41 -23.97 -10.99
N PHE A 414 10.06 -23.05 -10.08
CA PHE A 414 10.52 -23.03 -8.69
C PHE A 414 9.34 -23.42 -7.78
N GLY A 415 9.41 -24.60 -7.17
CA GLY A 415 8.32 -25.24 -6.45
C GLY A 415 8.27 -24.85 -4.98
N VAL A 416 7.10 -24.45 -4.51
CA VAL A 416 6.86 -24.09 -3.10
C VAL A 416 5.55 -24.71 -2.64
N VAL A 417 5.58 -25.49 -1.57
CA VAL A 417 4.36 -26.00 -0.91
C VAL A 417 4.18 -25.28 0.42
N THR A 418 2.99 -24.74 0.65
CA THR A 418 2.60 -24.10 1.91
C THR A 418 1.26 -24.63 2.40
N ASN A 419 0.99 -24.40 3.69
CA ASN A 419 -0.32 -24.58 4.31
C ASN A 419 -0.47 -23.52 5.42
N ASP A 420 -1.61 -23.50 6.12
CA ASP A 420 -1.89 -22.49 7.13
C ASP A 420 -0.96 -22.58 8.38
N THR A 421 -0.29 -23.71 8.59
CA THR A 421 0.66 -23.96 9.70
C THR A 421 2.15 -23.95 9.26
N SER A 422 2.43 -23.85 7.96
CA SER A 422 3.77 -23.87 7.37
C SER A 422 3.83 -22.89 6.21
N LYS A 423 3.93 -21.61 6.56
CA LYS A 423 4.05 -20.51 5.62
C LYS A 423 5.50 -20.35 5.16
N VAL A 424 5.70 -19.77 3.99
CA VAL A 424 7.03 -19.52 3.44
C VAL A 424 7.22 -18.02 3.23
N THR A 425 8.40 -17.53 3.57
CA THR A 425 8.89 -16.18 3.28
C THR A 425 10.18 -16.29 2.48
N LEU A 426 10.19 -15.76 1.27
CA LEU A 426 11.37 -15.62 0.43
C LEU A 426 11.94 -14.21 0.63
N ILE A 427 13.18 -14.12 1.11
CA ILE A 427 13.94 -12.87 1.18
C ILE A 427 14.81 -12.80 -0.07
N VAL A 428 14.57 -11.83 -0.93
CA VAL A 428 15.22 -11.72 -2.24
C VAL A 428 16.15 -10.52 -2.25
N LYS A 429 17.46 -10.73 -2.35
CA LYS A 429 18.45 -9.63 -2.38
C LYS A 429 18.72 -9.08 -3.78
N GLY A 430 18.48 -9.89 -4.81
CA GLY A 430 18.65 -9.57 -6.22
C GLY A 430 17.32 -9.57 -6.97
N SER A 431 17.34 -9.99 -8.23
CA SER A 431 16.17 -10.01 -9.12
C SER A 431 15.53 -11.38 -9.22
N ILE A 432 14.24 -11.40 -9.56
CA ILE A 432 13.53 -12.61 -9.98
C ILE A 432 13.24 -12.46 -11.47
N ASP A 433 13.68 -13.44 -12.27
CA ASP A 433 13.31 -13.57 -13.67
C ASP A 433 12.49 -14.86 -13.90
N LEU A 434 11.22 -14.69 -14.23
CA LEU A 434 10.32 -15.73 -14.70
C LEU A 434 10.03 -15.50 -16.20
N SER A 435 11.11 -15.49 -17.00
CA SER A 435 11.02 -15.26 -18.44
C SER A 435 10.72 -16.54 -19.22
N ASN A 436 10.13 -16.38 -20.41
CA ASN A 436 9.99 -17.43 -21.42
C ASN A 436 9.31 -18.72 -20.90
N GLY A 437 8.23 -18.59 -20.13
CA GLY A 437 7.45 -19.72 -19.62
C GLY A 437 7.89 -20.27 -18.26
N GLY A 438 8.97 -19.75 -17.67
CA GLY A 438 9.35 -20.10 -16.30
C GLY A 438 8.31 -19.60 -15.29
N ARG A 439 8.13 -20.32 -14.18
CA ARG A 439 7.11 -19.98 -13.17
C ARG A 439 7.51 -20.29 -11.73
N ILE A 440 6.91 -19.59 -10.78
CA ILE A 440 6.90 -20.03 -9.37
C ILE A 440 5.65 -20.88 -9.16
N CYS A 441 5.84 -22.14 -8.81
CA CYS A 441 4.77 -23.09 -8.62
C CYS A 441 4.38 -23.19 -7.15
N HIS A 442 3.49 -22.29 -6.73
CA HIS A 442 2.98 -22.26 -5.36
C HIS A 442 1.76 -23.19 -5.21
N ARG A 443 1.90 -24.20 -4.35
CA ARG A 443 0.92 -25.27 -4.14
C ARG A 443 0.42 -25.30 -2.70
N ASN A 444 -0.86 -25.61 -2.53
CA ASN A 444 -1.47 -25.77 -1.22
C ASN A 444 -1.36 -27.23 -0.73
N ASN A 445 -0.92 -27.43 0.50
CA ASN A 445 -0.88 -28.71 1.25
C ASN A 445 -0.01 -29.85 0.69
N SER A 446 0.27 -29.94 -0.62
CA SER A 446 0.99 -31.06 -1.23
C SER A 446 1.70 -30.66 -2.53
N ALA A 447 2.82 -31.34 -2.82
CA ALA A 447 3.53 -31.27 -4.10
C ALA A 447 2.67 -31.75 -5.28
N GLY A 448 1.70 -32.65 -5.03
CA GLY A 448 0.77 -33.15 -6.04
C GLY A 448 -0.37 -32.19 -6.39
N ALA A 449 -0.53 -31.09 -5.65
CA ALA A 449 -1.57 -30.11 -5.95
C ALA A 449 -1.25 -29.32 -7.24
N SER A 450 -2.28 -28.76 -7.87
CA SER A 450 -2.11 -27.93 -9.07
C SER A 450 -1.24 -26.71 -8.78
N CYS A 451 -0.46 -26.30 -9.78
CA CYS A 451 0.35 -25.10 -9.71
C CYS A 451 -0.55 -23.87 -9.52
N GLY A 452 -0.19 -22.96 -8.62
CA GLY A 452 -0.98 -21.76 -8.34
C GLY A 452 -2.18 -21.97 -7.40
N SER A 453 -2.39 -23.20 -6.89
CA SER A 453 -3.41 -23.49 -5.88
C SER A 453 -3.11 -22.93 -4.49
N GLY A 454 -1.85 -22.55 -4.23
CA GLY A 454 -1.42 -22.00 -2.95
C GLY A 454 -2.20 -20.76 -2.53
N LYS A 455 -2.47 -20.61 -1.23
CA LYS A 455 -3.09 -19.40 -0.68
C LYS A 455 -2.07 -18.26 -0.66
N PRO A 456 -2.32 -17.11 -1.32
CA PRO A 456 -1.32 -16.06 -1.49
C PRO A 456 -0.79 -15.50 -0.17
N GLU A 457 -1.60 -15.48 0.89
CA GLU A 457 -1.19 -15.07 2.23
C GLU A 457 -0.14 -16.00 2.84
N ASN A 458 0.05 -17.24 2.36
CA ASN A 458 0.99 -18.21 2.91
C ASN A 458 2.37 -18.17 2.23
N LEU A 459 2.51 -17.53 1.07
CA LEU A 459 3.80 -17.26 0.41
C LEU A 459 4.08 -15.75 0.36
N ALA A 460 5.09 -15.30 1.11
CA ALA A 460 5.55 -13.92 1.07
C ALA A 460 6.87 -13.81 0.31
N ILE A 461 7.00 -12.82 -0.57
CA ILE A 461 8.22 -12.49 -1.29
C ILE A 461 8.61 -11.08 -0.91
N ILE A 462 9.73 -10.93 -0.20
CA ILE A 462 10.20 -9.67 0.37
C ILE A 462 11.53 -9.32 -0.29
N PHE A 463 11.55 -8.22 -1.04
CA PHE A 463 12.79 -7.74 -1.64
C PHE A 463 13.62 -6.94 -0.62
N LEU A 464 14.91 -7.20 -0.62
CA LEU A 464 15.94 -6.51 0.11
C LEU A 464 16.78 -5.70 -0.87
N GLN A 465 16.59 -4.38 -0.88
CA GLN A 465 17.39 -3.48 -1.70
C GLN A 465 18.26 -2.58 -0.83
N PRO A 466 19.53 -2.32 -1.21
CA PRO A 466 20.40 -1.42 -0.46
C PRO A 466 19.87 0.01 -0.52
N SER A 467 19.70 0.65 0.65
CA SER A 467 18.89 1.85 0.82
C SER A 467 19.54 3.18 0.40
N GLN A 468 20.76 3.18 -0.12
CA GLN A 468 21.58 4.41 -0.09
C GLN A 468 21.56 5.28 -1.35
N ASN A 469 21.02 4.83 -2.48
CA ASN A 469 21.12 5.58 -3.74
C ASN A 469 19.76 5.85 -4.40
N THR A 470 19.29 7.09 -4.30
CA THR A 470 18.03 7.56 -4.89
C THR A 470 18.09 7.66 -6.42
N THR A 471 19.27 7.88 -7.01
CA THR A 471 19.42 8.02 -8.46
C THR A 471 19.21 6.69 -9.17
N SER A 472 19.86 5.62 -8.68
CA SER A 472 19.70 4.26 -9.24
C SER A 472 18.25 3.76 -9.14
N LYS A 473 17.54 4.12 -8.06
CA LYS A 473 16.10 3.83 -7.92
C LYS A 473 15.29 4.36 -9.10
N GLN A 474 15.59 5.56 -9.58
CA GLN A 474 14.80 6.29 -10.58
C GLN A 474 15.11 5.90 -12.03
N ARG A 475 16.02 4.94 -12.26
CA ARG A 475 16.45 4.55 -13.61
C ARG A 475 15.44 3.68 -14.34
N LEU A 476 14.59 2.95 -13.63
CA LEU A 476 13.52 2.16 -14.25
C LEU A 476 12.19 2.90 -14.14
N PHE A 477 11.42 2.85 -15.22
CA PHE A 477 10.06 3.38 -15.29
C PHE A 477 9.21 2.50 -16.21
N CYS A 478 7.90 2.70 -16.25
CA CYS A 478 7.01 2.01 -17.18
C CYS A 478 6.97 2.75 -18.51
N SER A 479 7.22 2.01 -19.60
CA SER A 479 7.12 2.56 -20.94
C SER A 479 5.66 2.90 -21.29
N PRO A 480 5.40 3.97 -22.07
CA PRO A 480 4.07 4.30 -22.57
C PRO A 480 3.41 3.20 -23.41
N ASN A 481 4.18 2.26 -23.96
CA ASN A 481 3.70 1.13 -24.76
C ASN A 481 3.75 -0.21 -24.00
N GLY A 482 3.95 -0.14 -22.68
CA GLY A 482 4.09 -1.31 -21.82
C GLY A 482 5.53 -1.81 -21.63
N GLY A 483 5.71 -2.59 -20.57
CA GLY A 483 7.00 -3.08 -20.10
C GLY A 483 7.88 -1.97 -19.50
N ILE A 484 9.16 -2.28 -19.32
CA ILE A 484 10.12 -1.41 -18.64
C ILE A 484 10.73 -0.42 -19.64
N GLY A 485 11.01 0.81 -19.19
CA GLY A 485 11.92 1.75 -19.81
C GLY A 485 13.12 2.03 -18.88
N TYR A 486 14.25 2.43 -19.46
CA TYR A 486 15.48 2.74 -18.72
C TYR A 486 15.97 4.17 -19.00
N LYS A 487 16.14 4.96 -17.94
CA LYS A 487 16.77 6.29 -17.99
C LYS A 487 18.28 6.13 -17.81
N LYS A 488 19.03 6.57 -18.82
CA LYS A 488 20.49 6.60 -18.79
C LYS A 488 20.99 7.70 -17.85
N ASP A 489 22.23 7.54 -17.36
CA ASP A 489 22.86 8.56 -16.52
C ASP A 489 23.18 9.77 -17.41
N PRO A 490 22.82 10.99 -17.00
CA PRO A 490 23.26 12.17 -17.73
C PRO A 490 24.80 12.32 -17.67
N ASN A 491 25.46 11.83 -16.62
CA ASN A 491 26.91 11.88 -16.49
C ASN A 491 27.57 10.60 -17.05
N ARG A 492 28.06 10.67 -18.28
CA ARG A 492 28.74 9.53 -18.95
C ARG A 492 30.15 9.22 -18.43
N ASN A 493 30.70 10.06 -17.55
CA ASN A 493 32.08 9.94 -17.09
C ASN A 493 32.24 9.07 -15.84
N ILE A 494 31.14 8.61 -15.22
CA ILE A 494 31.23 7.67 -14.10
C ILE A 494 31.51 6.24 -14.59
N PRO A 495 32.33 5.46 -13.86
CA PRO A 495 32.62 4.08 -14.21
C PRO A 495 31.36 3.27 -14.47
N SER A 496 31.41 2.37 -15.45
CA SER A 496 30.27 1.54 -15.85
C SER A 496 29.70 0.75 -14.67
N ASN A 497 30.57 0.23 -13.80
CA ASN A 497 30.25 -0.51 -12.58
C ASN A 497 29.80 0.37 -11.40
N HIS A 498 29.79 1.70 -11.54
CA HIS A 498 29.37 2.61 -10.47
C HIS A 498 27.91 2.32 -10.07
N PRO A 499 27.57 2.28 -8.76
CA PRO A 499 26.21 1.98 -8.30
C PRO A 499 25.13 2.87 -8.94
N ASN A 500 25.46 4.13 -9.26
CA ASN A 500 24.54 5.03 -9.97
C ASN A 500 24.14 4.50 -11.35
N ASN A 501 25.00 3.77 -12.06
CA ASN A 501 24.73 3.25 -13.40
C ASN A 501 23.88 1.97 -13.40
N MET A 502 23.75 1.30 -12.25
CA MET A 502 22.98 0.08 -12.12
C MET A 502 21.58 0.35 -11.57
N PRO A 503 20.52 -0.02 -12.29
CA PRO A 503 19.16 0.05 -11.77
C PRO A 503 18.95 -0.91 -10.58
N PHE A 504 17.84 -0.70 -9.89
CA PHE A 504 17.38 -1.52 -8.78
C PHE A 504 16.74 -2.83 -9.26
N ASN A 505 16.48 -3.74 -8.33
CA ASN A 505 16.04 -5.10 -8.67
C ASN A 505 14.72 -5.11 -9.44
N THR A 506 14.51 -6.19 -10.19
CA THR A 506 13.26 -6.46 -10.90
C THR A 506 12.63 -7.77 -10.49
N LEU A 507 11.30 -7.79 -10.49
CA LEU A 507 10.48 -8.99 -10.53
C LEU A 507 9.89 -9.05 -11.94
N ASN A 508 10.43 -9.91 -12.80
CA ASN A 508 9.90 -10.10 -14.14
C ASN A 508 9.05 -11.38 -14.16
N VAL A 509 7.75 -11.25 -14.44
CA VAL A 509 6.79 -12.37 -14.53
C VAL A 509 6.15 -12.38 -15.90
N SER A 510 6.85 -12.97 -16.87
CA SER A 510 6.33 -13.10 -18.24
C SER A 510 5.36 -14.28 -18.41
N ALA A 511 5.33 -15.21 -17.44
CA ALA A 511 4.44 -16.35 -17.43
C ALA A 511 4.08 -16.75 -16.00
N THR A 512 2.86 -17.25 -15.79
CA THR A 512 2.37 -17.74 -14.49
C THR A 512 2.13 -19.25 -14.49
N GLY A 513 2.09 -19.86 -15.67
CA GLY A 513 1.86 -21.29 -15.87
C GLY A 513 0.96 -21.55 -17.07
N ASP A 514 0.53 -22.81 -17.24
CA ASP A 514 -0.38 -23.19 -18.32
C ASP A 514 -1.83 -22.91 -17.90
N ARG A 515 -2.67 -22.44 -18.83
CA ARG A 515 -4.11 -22.14 -18.60
C ARG A 515 -4.30 -21.14 -17.45
N ASP A 516 -5.10 -21.50 -16.43
CA ASP A 516 -5.47 -20.66 -15.29
C ASP A 516 -4.51 -20.79 -14.09
N GLU A 517 -3.30 -21.32 -14.30
CA GLU A 517 -2.26 -21.38 -13.26
C GLU A 517 -1.83 -19.96 -12.84
N SER A 518 -2.01 -19.64 -11.56
CA SER A 518 -1.74 -18.32 -11.00
C SER A 518 -0.38 -18.21 -10.31
N PHE A 519 0.29 -17.08 -10.50
CA PHE A 519 1.29 -16.60 -9.56
C PHE A 519 0.56 -16.16 -8.28
N SER A 520 0.72 -16.92 -7.19
CA SER A 520 0.01 -16.70 -5.93
C SER A 520 0.99 -16.33 -4.81
N ALA A 521 1.04 -15.05 -4.43
CA ALA A 521 1.91 -14.58 -3.36
C ALA A 521 1.51 -13.19 -2.82
N PHE A 522 1.98 -12.89 -1.62
CA PHE A 522 2.15 -11.52 -1.13
C PHE A 522 3.55 -11.00 -1.49
N VAL A 523 3.65 -9.95 -2.29
CA VAL A 523 4.92 -9.34 -2.72
C VAL A 523 5.10 -7.97 -2.04
N PHE A 524 6.15 -7.85 -1.22
CA PHE A 524 6.58 -6.60 -0.60
C PHE A 524 7.91 -6.18 -1.23
N ALA A 525 7.88 -5.18 -2.10
CA ALA A 525 9.01 -4.81 -2.94
C ALA A 525 9.02 -3.30 -3.30
N PRO A 526 8.99 -2.39 -2.31
CA PRO A 526 8.73 -0.95 -2.52
C PRO A 526 9.72 -0.25 -3.44
N ASP A 527 10.91 -0.83 -3.62
CA ASP A 527 12.02 -0.34 -4.44
C ASP A 527 12.17 -1.11 -5.78
N THR A 528 11.39 -2.17 -5.98
CA THR A 528 11.53 -3.12 -7.10
C THR A 528 10.56 -2.75 -8.21
N THR A 529 11.01 -2.89 -9.47
CA THR A 529 10.12 -2.82 -10.62
C THR A 529 9.52 -4.21 -10.90
N PHE A 530 8.20 -4.32 -10.82
CA PHE A 530 7.45 -5.49 -11.27
C PHE A 530 7.05 -5.29 -12.73
N SER A 531 7.45 -6.24 -13.56
CA SER A 531 7.22 -6.23 -15.00
C SER A 531 6.61 -7.54 -15.44
N THR A 532 5.73 -7.49 -16.45
CA THR A 532 5.30 -8.68 -17.19
C THR A 532 5.91 -8.74 -18.59
N ALA A 533 6.85 -7.85 -18.89
CA ALA A 533 7.43 -7.66 -20.21
C ALA A 533 7.92 -8.96 -20.85
N THR A 534 7.44 -9.17 -22.07
CA THR A 534 7.94 -10.18 -22.99
C THR A 534 8.45 -9.45 -24.25
N PRO A 535 9.74 -9.58 -24.61
CA PRO A 535 10.26 -9.00 -25.83
C PRO A 535 9.51 -9.49 -27.07
N LYS A 536 9.40 -8.64 -28.10
CA LYS A 536 8.74 -8.91 -29.39
C LYS A 536 9.49 -9.93 -30.28
N THR A 537 10.07 -11.00 -29.73
CA THR A 537 10.85 -11.98 -30.51
C THR A 537 10.04 -13.21 -30.89
N GLU A 538 10.36 -13.83 -32.03
CA GLU A 538 9.77 -15.12 -32.42
C GLU A 538 10.38 -16.30 -31.65
N TYR A 539 11.64 -16.14 -31.24
CA TYR A 539 12.44 -17.17 -30.60
C TYR A 539 13.00 -16.71 -29.26
N TYR A 540 13.22 -17.68 -28.38
CA TYR A 540 13.97 -17.50 -27.14
C TYR A 540 15.02 -18.61 -27.00
N SER A 541 16.12 -18.30 -26.32
CA SER A 541 17.17 -19.29 -26.03
C SER A 541 16.67 -20.37 -25.07
N ARG A 542 16.90 -21.63 -25.47
CA ARG A 542 16.86 -22.80 -24.60
C ARG A 542 18.29 -23.11 -24.15
N ALA A 543 18.48 -23.38 -22.86
CA ALA A 543 19.75 -23.90 -22.38
C ALA A 543 19.94 -25.35 -22.83
N ILE A 544 21.10 -25.66 -23.42
CA ILE A 544 21.51 -27.01 -23.81
C ILE A 544 22.37 -27.58 -22.68
N ILE A 545 22.18 -28.85 -22.29
CA ILE A 545 23.16 -29.54 -21.44
C ILE A 545 24.36 -29.92 -22.30
N SER A 546 25.57 -29.55 -21.85
CA SER A 546 26.79 -30.18 -22.33
C SER A 546 26.74 -31.68 -21.99
N SER A 547 26.44 -32.53 -22.96
CA SER A 547 26.74 -33.96 -22.90
C SER A 547 28.25 -34.14 -22.61
N PRO A 548 28.69 -35.22 -21.96
CA PRO A 548 30.12 -35.54 -21.83
C PRO A 548 30.88 -35.51 -23.18
N ASN A 549 30.17 -35.63 -24.31
CA ASN A 549 30.73 -35.57 -25.66
C ASN A 549 30.61 -34.18 -26.35
N THR A 550 29.99 -33.19 -25.71
CA THR A 550 29.88 -31.81 -26.25
C THR A 550 30.59 -30.85 -25.30
N SER A 551 31.73 -30.34 -25.74
CA SER A 551 32.62 -29.48 -24.97
C SER A 551 32.18 -28.00 -24.91
N ILE A 552 30.96 -27.66 -25.33
CA ILE A 552 30.51 -26.25 -25.37
C ILE A 552 29.83 -25.89 -24.04
N PRO A 553 30.37 -24.93 -23.26
CA PRO A 553 29.73 -24.51 -22.01
C PRO A 553 28.39 -23.82 -22.29
N SER A 554 27.35 -24.24 -21.59
CA SER A 554 25.99 -23.71 -21.71
C SER A 554 25.95 -22.23 -21.29
N ARG A 555 25.68 -21.32 -22.22
CA ARG A 555 25.44 -19.90 -21.91
C ARG A 555 23.95 -19.63 -21.82
N LEU A 556 23.55 -18.65 -21.00
CA LEU A 556 22.15 -18.26 -20.88
C LEU A 556 22.00 -16.73 -20.91
N VAL A 557 21.08 -16.25 -21.75
CA VAL A 557 20.54 -14.88 -21.63
C VAL A 557 19.43 -14.91 -20.59
N THR A 558 19.46 -13.97 -19.66
CA THR A 558 18.46 -13.75 -18.62
C THR A 558 18.15 -12.25 -18.50
N THR A 559 17.30 -11.85 -17.57
CA THR A 559 17.14 -10.44 -17.18
C THR A 559 17.38 -10.27 -15.69
N THR A 560 18.19 -9.28 -15.33
CA THR A 560 18.33 -8.84 -13.95
C THR A 560 18.32 -7.33 -13.92
N LYS A 561 17.70 -6.74 -12.88
CA LYS A 561 17.59 -5.28 -12.73
C LYS A 561 16.98 -4.61 -13.98
N GLY A 562 16.11 -5.32 -14.71
CA GLY A 562 15.41 -4.79 -15.88
C GLY A 562 16.29 -4.65 -17.14
N VAL A 563 17.48 -5.25 -17.15
CA VAL A 563 18.41 -5.22 -18.30
C VAL A 563 18.74 -6.64 -18.73
N TYR A 564 19.12 -6.81 -20.01
CA TYR A 564 19.63 -8.08 -20.49
C TYR A 564 20.89 -8.45 -19.72
N SER A 565 20.96 -9.70 -19.27
CA SER A 565 22.08 -10.24 -18.51
C SER A 565 22.50 -11.60 -19.04
N PHE A 566 23.73 -11.96 -18.76
CA PHE A 566 24.44 -13.16 -19.19
C PHE A 566 24.74 -14.05 -17.98
N ILE A 567 24.54 -15.35 -18.12
CA ILE A 567 25.02 -16.36 -17.19
C ILE A 567 26.04 -17.23 -17.92
N PHE A 568 27.22 -17.39 -17.31
CA PHE A 568 28.37 -18.07 -17.90
C PHE A 568 28.15 -19.57 -18.00
N ASN A 569 27.71 -20.20 -16.89
CA ASN A 569 27.36 -21.61 -16.81
C ASN A 569 26.23 -21.80 -15.77
N PRO A 570 24.97 -22.04 -16.20
CA PRO A 570 23.83 -22.15 -15.29
C PRO A 570 23.89 -23.38 -14.36
N GLY A 571 24.65 -24.42 -14.73
CA GLY A 571 24.91 -25.60 -13.89
C GLY A 571 26.22 -25.54 -13.10
N GLY A 572 26.97 -24.44 -13.21
CA GLY A 572 28.30 -24.28 -12.62
C GLY A 572 28.30 -23.78 -11.17
N SER A 573 29.44 -23.25 -10.76
CA SER A 573 29.63 -22.62 -9.44
C SER A 573 28.78 -21.37 -9.24
N VAL A 574 28.75 -20.81 -8.02
CA VAL A 574 28.08 -19.53 -7.71
C VAL A 574 28.50 -18.40 -8.66
N ILE A 575 29.81 -18.27 -8.86
CA ILE A 575 30.39 -17.18 -9.66
C ILE A 575 29.92 -17.30 -11.11
N GLU A 576 29.89 -18.52 -11.66
CA GLU A 576 29.46 -18.76 -13.04
C GLU A 576 27.94 -18.62 -13.24
N ARG A 577 27.15 -18.85 -12.20
CA ARG A 577 25.69 -18.69 -12.20
C ARG A 577 25.24 -17.25 -11.95
N THR A 578 26.14 -16.38 -11.49
CA THR A 578 25.83 -14.97 -11.19
C THR A 578 25.53 -14.21 -12.48
N PRO A 579 24.34 -13.60 -12.63
CA PRO A 579 24.02 -12.81 -13.81
C PRO A 579 24.92 -11.58 -13.97
N ILE A 580 25.44 -11.39 -15.18
CA ILE A 580 26.30 -10.28 -15.57
C ILE A 580 25.58 -9.42 -16.62
N PRO A 581 25.35 -8.11 -16.38
CA PRO A 581 24.64 -7.27 -17.34
C PRO A 581 25.37 -7.10 -18.68
N PHE A 582 24.59 -7.03 -19.76
CA PHE A 582 25.06 -6.65 -21.09
C PHE A 582 25.18 -5.13 -21.22
N ARG A 583 26.24 -4.71 -21.88
CA ARG A 583 26.48 -3.34 -22.30
C ARG A 583 26.60 -3.21 -23.80
N ASN A 584 26.08 -2.11 -24.31
CA ASN A 584 26.28 -1.74 -25.70
C ASN A 584 27.71 -1.25 -25.96
N ILE A 585 27.97 -0.88 -27.21
CA ILE A 585 29.27 -0.36 -27.66
C ILE A 585 29.66 0.96 -26.99
N ASN A 586 28.71 1.69 -26.42
CA ASN A 586 28.94 2.94 -25.69
C ASN A 586 29.15 2.73 -24.18
N GLY A 587 29.01 1.51 -23.68
CA GLY A 587 29.09 1.18 -22.25
C GLY A 587 27.76 1.32 -21.49
N ASP A 588 26.67 1.66 -22.16
CA ASP A 588 25.34 1.73 -21.55
C ASP A 588 24.73 0.33 -21.38
N LEU A 589 23.90 0.16 -20.34
CA LEU A 589 23.11 -1.05 -20.16
C LEU A 589 22.01 -1.16 -21.22
N ILE A 590 21.71 -2.38 -21.65
CA ILE A 590 20.67 -2.67 -22.63
C ILE A 590 19.41 -3.12 -21.90
N PRO A 591 18.31 -2.33 -21.92
CA PRO A 591 17.13 -2.65 -21.13
C PRO A 591 16.35 -3.83 -21.72
N TYR A 592 15.72 -4.61 -20.84
CA TYR A 592 14.87 -5.74 -21.22
C TYR A 592 13.42 -5.26 -21.40
N THR A 593 13.09 -4.86 -22.62
CA THR A 593 11.88 -4.09 -22.93
C THR A 593 11.05 -4.73 -24.04
N ILE A 594 9.79 -4.34 -24.14
CA ILE A 594 8.89 -4.76 -25.23
C ILE A 594 9.36 -4.19 -26.56
N ASP A 595 9.60 -2.87 -26.59
CA ASP A 595 10.12 -2.14 -27.74
C ASP A 595 11.63 -2.02 -27.60
N ALA A 596 12.37 -2.36 -28.65
CA ALA A 596 13.82 -2.29 -28.62
C ALA A 596 14.31 -0.86 -28.32
N ASP A 597 15.41 -0.76 -27.57
CA ASP A 597 16.03 0.54 -27.30
C ASP A 597 16.82 1.02 -28.52
N LYS A 598 16.24 1.97 -29.25
CA LYS A 598 16.85 2.69 -30.37
C LYS A 598 18.22 3.30 -30.03
N ASN A 599 18.45 3.62 -28.77
CA ASN A 599 19.70 4.24 -28.33
C ASN A 599 20.74 3.21 -27.84
N SER A 600 20.37 1.94 -27.77
CA SER A 600 21.32 0.86 -27.47
C SER A 600 22.13 0.47 -28.69
N TRP A 601 21.63 0.77 -29.89
CA TRP A 601 22.18 0.36 -31.17
C TRP A 601 22.30 1.58 -32.13
N ASP A 602 23.52 1.96 -32.50
CA ASP A 602 23.88 2.90 -33.58
C ASP A 602 23.90 2.27 -34.99
N ARG A 603 22.81 2.47 -35.74
CA ARG A 603 22.67 2.01 -37.12
C ARG A 603 23.79 2.43 -38.06
N ARG A 604 24.39 3.61 -37.86
CA ARG A 604 25.46 4.09 -38.74
C ARG A 604 26.76 3.31 -38.52
N ARG A 605 27.01 2.84 -37.29
CA ARG A 605 28.22 2.09 -36.95
C ARG A 605 28.11 0.60 -37.21
N HIS A 606 27.05 -0.04 -36.76
CA HIS A 606 26.92 -1.51 -36.85
C HIS A 606 25.86 -2.01 -37.83
N GLY A 607 25.09 -1.11 -38.46
CA GLY A 607 24.04 -1.49 -39.42
C GLY A 607 22.88 -2.26 -38.78
N LEU A 608 22.65 -2.03 -37.48
CA LEU A 608 21.54 -2.59 -36.69
C LEU A 608 20.80 -1.44 -36.03
N ASP A 609 19.51 -1.58 -35.81
CA ASP A 609 18.67 -0.56 -35.19
C ASP A 609 17.93 -1.19 -34.00
N ASP A 610 16.61 -1.09 -33.93
CA ASP A 610 15.71 -1.78 -33.00
C ASP A 610 15.99 -3.29 -32.82
N THR A 611 16.96 -3.64 -31.97
CA THR A 611 17.55 -4.98 -31.86
C THR A 611 17.29 -5.65 -30.51
N TYR A 612 16.95 -6.95 -30.57
CA TYR A 612 16.68 -7.82 -29.43
C TYR A 612 17.75 -8.91 -29.28
N ILE A 613 18.18 -9.20 -28.05
CA ILE A 613 19.14 -10.27 -27.74
C ILE A 613 18.37 -11.57 -27.47
N ILE A 614 18.59 -12.60 -28.27
CA ILE A 614 17.83 -13.86 -28.21
C ILE A 614 18.61 -14.95 -27.46
N ALA A 615 19.86 -15.16 -27.88
CA ALA A 615 20.73 -16.22 -27.39
C ALA A 615 22.18 -15.76 -27.42
N VAL A 616 23.02 -16.43 -26.65
CA VAL A 616 24.46 -16.17 -26.53
C VAL A 616 25.16 -17.51 -26.46
N GLY A 617 26.41 -17.56 -26.91
CA GLY A 617 27.08 -18.81 -27.15
C GLY A 617 28.57 -18.62 -27.39
N LYS A 618 29.30 -19.73 -27.21
CA LYS A 618 30.73 -19.81 -27.44
C LYS A 618 31.00 -20.81 -28.55
N LYS A 619 31.85 -20.43 -29.50
CA LYS A 619 32.33 -21.28 -30.58
C LYS A 619 32.95 -22.57 -30.02
N GLY A 620 32.59 -23.72 -30.60
CA GLY A 620 33.14 -25.02 -30.22
C GLY A 620 34.64 -25.18 -30.54
N TYR A 621 35.23 -26.26 -30.02
CA TYR A 621 36.69 -26.53 -30.07
C TYR A 621 37.24 -26.88 -31.46
N SER A 622 36.42 -27.38 -32.37
CA SER A 622 36.81 -27.64 -33.77
C SER A 622 35.86 -26.91 -34.73
N PRO A 623 35.94 -25.57 -34.80
CA PRO A 623 35.05 -24.81 -35.65
C PRO A 623 35.42 -25.02 -37.13
N ARG A 624 34.41 -25.14 -37.99
CA ARG A 624 34.61 -25.19 -39.44
C ARG A 624 35.25 -23.90 -39.96
N PRO A 625 35.90 -23.89 -41.13
CA PRO A 625 36.59 -22.71 -41.66
C PRO A 625 35.72 -21.46 -41.80
N ASP A 626 34.46 -21.63 -42.21
CA ASP A 626 33.44 -20.59 -42.36
C ASP A 626 33.03 -19.97 -41.01
N VAL A 627 33.06 -20.74 -39.93
CA VAL A 627 32.83 -20.27 -38.55
C VAL A 627 34.13 -19.81 -37.89
N ASN A 628 35.28 -20.35 -38.30
CA ASN A 628 36.56 -20.05 -37.68
C ASN A 628 36.93 -18.57 -37.85
N ASN A 629 36.50 -17.94 -38.93
CA ASN A 629 36.70 -16.51 -39.17
C ASN A 629 35.86 -15.61 -38.25
N LEU A 630 34.86 -16.15 -37.55
CA LEU A 630 34.06 -15.43 -36.57
C LEU A 630 34.73 -15.40 -35.19
N MET A 631 34.43 -14.36 -34.40
CA MET A 631 34.79 -14.30 -32.97
C MET A 631 34.29 -15.51 -32.19
N ASP A 632 34.96 -15.82 -31.09
CA ASP A 632 34.66 -17.00 -30.26
C ASP A 632 33.37 -16.83 -29.46
N GLU A 633 33.07 -15.62 -28.99
CA GLU A 633 31.89 -15.32 -28.18
C GLU A 633 30.92 -14.49 -29.03
N MET A 634 29.74 -15.04 -29.29
CA MET A 634 28.75 -14.48 -30.19
C MET A 634 27.37 -14.45 -29.55
N ALA A 635 26.60 -13.40 -29.80
CA ALA A 635 25.19 -13.32 -29.48
C ALA A 635 24.36 -13.40 -30.75
N LEU A 636 23.30 -14.20 -30.73
CA LEU A 636 22.23 -14.12 -31.70
C LEU A 636 21.31 -12.96 -31.34
N VAL A 637 21.20 -12.02 -32.28
CA VAL A 637 20.31 -10.86 -32.17
C VAL A 637 19.33 -10.81 -33.34
N TRP A 638 18.18 -10.19 -33.12
CA TRP A 638 17.19 -9.92 -34.16
C TRP A 638 16.98 -8.42 -34.29
N ASP A 639 17.22 -7.90 -35.50
CA ASP A 639 16.91 -6.52 -35.85
C ASP A 639 15.48 -6.45 -36.39
N SER A 640 14.61 -5.86 -35.59
CA SER A 640 13.19 -5.76 -35.90
C SER A 640 12.88 -4.77 -37.03
N THR A 641 13.84 -3.92 -37.41
CA THR A 641 13.70 -3.00 -38.56
C THR A 641 13.89 -3.73 -39.87
N THR A 642 14.99 -4.48 -40.01
CA THR A 642 15.28 -5.26 -41.23
C THR A 642 14.63 -6.64 -41.25
N LYS A 643 14.11 -7.10 -40.10
CA LYS A 643 13.59 -8.47 -39.87
C LYS A 643 14.64 -9.56 -40.09
N ASN A 644 15.92 -9.21 -39.97
CA ASN A 644 17.03 -10.15 -40.11
C ASN A 644 17.63 -10.53 -38.76
N TYR A 645 18.23 -11.71 -38.73
CA TYR A 645 18.99 -12.24 -37.61
C TYR A 645 20.48 -12.09 -37.87
N PHE A 646 21.22 -11.73 -36.83
CA PHE A 646 22.66 -11.53 -36.88
C PHE A 646 23.34 -12.25 -35.74
N LEU A 647 24.56 -12.72 -35.98
CA LEU A 647 25.52 -13.03 -34.93
C LEU A 647 26.41 -11.81 -34.70
N ILE A 648 26.51 -11.37 -33.45
CA ILE A 648 27.26 -10.19 -33.03
C ILE A 648 28.23 -10.57 -31.92
N GLY A 649 29.50 -10.23 -32.11
CA GLY A 649 30.58 -10.52 -31.19
C GLY A 649 30.47 -9.71 -29.91
N TYR A 650 30.86 -10.31 -28.80
CA TYR A 650 31.02 -9.62 -27.52
C TYR A 650 32.32 -10.03 -26.83
N GLN A 651 32.73 -9.22 -25.86
CA GLN A 651 33.87 -9.51 -24.99
C GLN A 651 33.42 -9.52 -23.53
N ILE A 652 34.04 -10.39 -22.75
CA ILE A 652 33.88 -10.46 -21.30
C ILE A 652 35.08 -9.71 -20.69
N GLN A 653 34.82 -8.63 -19.96
CA GLN A 653 35.84 -7.82 -19.29
C GLN A 653 35.51 -7.71 -17.80
N GLY A 654 36.17 -8.51 -16.97
CA GLY A 654 35.87 -8.59 -15.54
C GLY A 654 34.43 -9.07 -15.28
N ARG A 655 33.59 -8.23 -14.68
CA ARG A 655 32.17 -8.51 -14.38
C ARG A 655 31.22 -7.82 -15.36
N GLU A 656 31.63 -7.60 -16.60
CA GLU A 656 30.79 -6.97 -17.63
C GLU A 656 30.92 -7.69 -18.97
N VAL A 657 29.83 -7.72 -19.73
CA VAL A 657 29.81 -8.21 -21.11
C VAL A 657 29.50 -7.05 -22.04
N ARG A 658 30.38 -6.78 -23.00
CA ARG A 658 30.27 -5.64 -23.92
C ARG A 658 30.23 -6.09 -25.36
N PHE A 659 29.24 -5.61 -26.12
CA PHE A 659 29.20 -5.79 -27.57
C PHE A 659 30.34 -5.02 -28.26
N VAL A 660 30.84 -5.58 -29.36
CA VAL A 660 31.88 -4.95 -30.17
C VAL A 660 31.33 -4.52 -31.53
N ASP A 661 31.97 -3.54 -32.16
CA ASP A 661 31.60 -2.96 -33.46
C ASP A 661 32.70 -3.09 -34.53
N ARG A 662 33.75 -3.85 -34.24
CA ARG A 662 34.91 -4.02 -35.13
C ARG A 662 35.53 -5.41 -35.00
N ASN A 663 36.23 -5.81 -36.05
CA ASN A 663 36.98 -7.07 -36.06
C ASN A 663 38.09 -7.01 -35.01
N ILE A 664 38.32 -8.13 -34.32
CA ILE A 664 39.33 -8.23 -33.27
C ILE A 664 40.21 -9.44 -33.59
N ASN A 665 41.53 -9.24 -33.60
CA ASN A 665 42.51 -10.29 -33.92
C ASN A 665 42.21 -11.03 -35.24
N GLY A 666 41.79 -10.27 -36.27
CA GLY A 666 41.42 -10.82 -37.58
C GLY A 666 40.09 -11.59 -37.62
N LYS A 667 39.36 -11.69 -36.50
CA LYS A 667 38.06 -12.35 -36.42
C LYS A 667 36.92 -11.36 -36.66
N LEU A 668 35.97 -11.76 -37.48
CA LEU A 668 34.75 -11.04 -37.80
C LEU A 668 33.83 -10.98 -36.58
N TRP A 669 33.38 -9.78 -36.24
CA TRP A 669 32.43 -9.56 -35.15
C TRP A 669 30.97 -9.69 -35.59
N ARG A 670 30.66 -9.64 -36.89
CA ARG A 670 29.28 -9.65 -37.40
C ARG A 670 29.09 -10.67 -38.50
N TYR A 671 27.97 -11.39 -38.45
CA TYR A 671 27.54 -12.30 -39.50
C TYR A 671 26.02 -12.22 -39.70
N ASN A 672 25.55 -12.14 -40.95
CA ASN A 672 24.13 -12.04 -41.29
C ASN A 672 23.53 -13.43 -41.60
N LEU A 673 22.56 -13.85 -40.80
CA LEU A 673 21.83 -15.11 -40.99
C LEU A 673 20.59 -14.95 -41.90
N GLY A 674 20.22 -13.72 -42.26
CA GLY A 674 19.01 -13.42 -43.04
C GLY A 674 17.75 -13.54 -42.18
N ARG A 675 16.62 -13.94 -42.79
CA ARG A 675 15.31 -14.00 -42.12
C ARG A 675 15.07 -15.25 -41.28
N ASP A 676 15.99 -16.21 -41.28
CA ASP A 676 15.86 -17.46 -40.52
C ASP A 676 17.07 -17.63 -39.58
N PRO A 677 16.89 -17.59 -38.24
CA PRO A 677 18.00 -17.79 -37.31
C PRO A 677 18.52 -19.23 -37.31
N ARG A 678 17.77 -20.17 -37.91
CA ARG A 678 18.13 -21.58 -38.07
C ARG A 678 18.71 -21.87 -39.45
N LYS A 679 19.16 -20.84 -40.17
CA LYS A 679 19.88 -20.98 -41.44
C LYS A 679 20.90 -22.11 -41.34
N ARG A 680 20.80 -23.05 -42.28
CA ARG A 680 21.69 -24.21 -42.34
C ARG A 680 22.96 -23.86 -43.10
N ASP A 681 24.06 -24.49 -42.68
CA ASP A 681 25.32 -24.46 -43.39
C ASP A 681 25.33 -25.43 -44.58
N SER A 682 26.45 -25.51 -45.29
CA SER A 682 26.63 -26.34 -46.49
C SER A 682 26.46 -27.85 -46.26
N ARG A 683 26.48 -28.33 -45.02
CA ARG A 683 26.21 -29.74 -44.66
C ARG A 683 24.82 -29.94 -44.05
N GLY A 684 23.99 -28.90 -44.05
CA GLY A 684 22.65 -28.96 -43.49
C GLY A 684 22.60 -28.75 -41.97
N GLU A 685 23.68 -28.43 -41.27
CA GLU A 685 23.62 -28.14 -39.82
C GLU A 685 23.19 -26.70 -39.55
N GLN A 686 22.43 -26.43 -38.48
CA GLN A 686 22.06 -25.05 -38.16
C GLN A 686 23.30 -24.26 -37.75
N PHE A 687 23.52 -23.09 -38.36
CA PHE A 687 24.75 -22.32 -38.17
C PHE A 687 24.99 -21.92 -36.70
N ILE A 688 23.90 -21.63 -35.98
CA ILE A 688 23.95 -21.25 -34.55
C ILE A 688 24.37 -22.40 -33.62
N HIS A 689 24.28 -23.66 -34.05
CA HIS A 689 24.71 -24.82 -33.26
C HIS A 689 26.23 -24.84 -33.07
N HIS A 690 27.01 -24.24 -33.98
CA HIS A 690 28.47 -24.10 -33.84
C HIS A 690 28.87 -23.26 -32.61
N PHE A 691 27.94 -22.49 -32.06
CA PHE A 691 28.10 -21.69 -30.84
C PHE A 691 27.36 -22.28 -29.62
N GLY A 692 26.80 -23.48 -29.73
CA GLY A 692 26.02 -24.11 -28.67
C GLY A 692 24.70 -23.40 -28.36
N MET A 693 24.11 -22.71 -29.34
CA MET A 693 22.82 -22.03 -29.18
C MET A 693 21.67 -22.92 -29.64
N GLU A 694 20.62 -23.06 -28.83
CA GLU A 694 19.36 -23.70 -29.21
C GLU A 694 18.20 -22.74 -29.00
N LEU A 695 17.23 -22.78 -29.92
CA LEU A 695 16.09 -21.87 -29.94
C LEU A 695 14.78 -22.63 -29.82
N ARG A 696 13.84 -22.06 -29.06
CA ARG A 696 12.43 -22.45 -29.06
C ARG A 696 11.55 -21.28 -29.46
N ARG A 697 10.34 -21.59 -29.96
CA ARG A 697 9.37 -20.57 -30.39
C ARG A 697 8.65 -19.96 -29.20
N VAL A 698 8.57 -18.64 -29.16
CA VAL A 698 7.77 -17.89 -28.18
C VAL A 698 6.28 -18.21 -28.32
N SER A 699 5.81 -18.54 -29.53
CA SER A 699 4.42 -18.95 -29.78
C SER A 699 3.97 -20.20 -29.00
N SER A 700 4.90 -20.97 -28.44
CA SER A 700 4.59 -22.16 -27.63
C SER A 700 4.35 -21.86 -26.14
N LEU A 701 4.58 -20.62 -25.73
CA LEU A 701 4.47 -20.16 -24.36
C LEU A 701 3.05 -19.63 -24.06
N PRO A 702 2.55 -19.83 -22.83
CA PRO A 702 1.34 -19.17 -22.36
C PRO A 702 1.46 -17.64 -22.49
N ARG A 703 0.41 -17.00 -23.00
CA ARG A 703 0.35 -15.53 -23.15
C ARG A 703 -0.37 -14.86 -22.00
N ASP A 704 -1.42 -15.50 -21.50
CA ASP A 704 -2.23 -15.00 -20.40
C ASP A 704 -1.49 -15.24 -19.08
N LYS A 705 -1.59 -14.29 -18.17
CA LYS A 705 -0.86 -14.23 -16.91
C LYS A 705 -1.88 -14.04 -15.80
N HIS A 706 -1.94 -14.98 -14.86
CA HIS A 706 -2.93 -15.01 -13.79
C HIS A 706 -2.26 -14.72 -12.44
N PHE A 707 -2.81 -13.79 -11.68
CA PHE A 707 -2.26 -13.33 -10.41
C PHE A 707 -3.27 -13.50 -9.28
N LYS A 708 -2.79 -13.95 -8.13
CA LYS A 708 -3.54 -14.03 -6.88
C LYS A 708 -2.71 -13.46 -5.73
N GLY A 709 -3.32 -12.65 -4.87
CA GLY A 709 -2.64 -11.97 -3.76
C GLY A 709 -2.38 -10.49 -4.05
N SER A 710 -1.37 -9.91 -3.41
CA SER A 710 -1.06 -8.48 -3.57
C SER A 710 0.42 -8.18 -3.83
N ALA A 711 0.69 -7.08 -4.53
CA ALA A 711 2.04 -6.61 -4.81
C ALA A 711 2.20 -5.11 -4.51
N TRP A 712 3.16 -4.79 -3.64
CA TRP A 712 3.60 -3.43 -3.32
C TRP A 712 4.94 -3.17 -3.93
N VAL A 713 4.96 -2.41 -5.02
CA VAL A 713 6.14 -2.24 -5.87
C VAL A 713 6.43 -0.78 -6.14
N LYS A 714 7.65 -0.50 -6.59
CA LYS A 714 8.00 0.83 -7.07
C LYS A 714 7.29 1.13 -8.39
N ASN A 715 7.46 0.23 -9.35
CA ASN A 715 6.85 0.34 -10.66
C ASN A 715 6.09 -0.95 -10.96
N ALA A 716 4.89 -0.85 -11.54
CA ALA A 716 4.13 -1.98 -12.06
C ALA A 716 3.92 -1.77 -13.57
N CYS A 717 4.76 -2.44 -14.36
CA CYS A 717 4.87 -2.21 -15.80
C CYS A 717 4.40 -3.45 -16.56
N PHE A 718 3.11 -3.46 -16.86
CA PHE A 718 2.51 -4.54 -17.61
C PHE A 718 2.78 -4.44 -19.11
N ASP A 719 2.61 -5.54 -19.81
CA ASP A 719 2.69 -5.62 -21.26
C ASP A 719 1.31 -5.75 -21.90
N GLU A 720 1.28 -5.60 -23.21
CA GLU A 720 0.06 -5.74 -24.01
C GLU A 720 -0.13 -7.17 -24.53
N TYR A 721 0.81 -8.09 -24.25
CA TYR A 721 0.76 -9.47 -24.71
C TYR A 721 -0.05 -10.36 -23.78
N GLY A 722 -1.17 -10.85 -24.32
CA GLY A 722 -2.09 -11.69 -23.56
C GLY A 722 -2.87 -10.89 -22.53
N LYS A 723 -3.67 -11.57 -21.72
CA LYS A 723 -4.44 -10.99 -20.63
C LYS A 723 -3.62 -10.99 -19.34
N ILE A 724 -3.77 -9.94 -18.54
CA ILE A 724 -3.23 -9.90 -17.17
C ILE A 724 -4.40 -9.98 -16.21
N VAL A 725 -4.71 -11.20 -15.76
CA VAL A 725 -5.88 -11.51 -14.96
C VAL A 725 -5.52 -11.46 -13.48
N TRP A 726 -6.18 -10.60 -12.70
CA TRP A 726 -6.01 -10.53 -11.25
C TRP A 726 -7.24 -11.08 -10.52
N ASP A 727 -7.00 -11.96 -9.55
CA ASP A 727 -8.02 -12.55 -8.68
C ASP A 727 -8.13 -11.74 -7.38
N PHE A 728 -9.20 -10.95 -7.29
CA PHE A 728 -9.54 -10.12 -6.13
C PHE A 728 -10.28 -10.97 -5.08
N ASP A 729 -9.51 -11.68 -4.26
CA ASP A 729 -10.01 -12.55 -3.19
C ASP A 729 -10.31 -11.74 -1.91
N ASN A 730 -11.59 -11.69 -1.50
CA ASN A 730 -12.02 -10.88 -0.35
C ASN A 730 -11.44 -11.38 0.99
N ASP A 731 -11.22 -12.69 1.12
CA ASP A 731 -10.73 -13.29 2.38
C ASP A 731 -9.23 -13.05 2.58
N TYR A 732 -8.50 -12.77 1.49
CA TYR A 732 -7.06 -12.57 1.49
C TYR A 732 -6.63 -11.46 2.44
N SER A 733 -7.32 -10.32 2.44
CA SER A 733 -6.98 -9.16 3.29
C SER A 733 -6.99 -9.53 4.78
N THR A 734 -8.03 -10.23 5.21
CA THR A 734 -8.21 -10.70 6.59
C THR A 734 -7.16 -11.74 6.95
N ASN A 735 -6.86 -12.67 6.05
CA ASN A 735 -5.85 -13.71 6.30
C ASN A 735 -4.42 -13.15 6.32
N LEU A 736 -4.12 -12.11 5.53
CA LEU A 736 -2.84 -11.42 5.57
C LEU A 736 -2.62 -10.68 6.90
N VAL A 737 -3.67 -10.00 7.40
CA VAL A 737 -3.64 -9.38 8.74
C VAL A 737 -3.40 -10.42 9.83
N LYS A 738 -4.07 -11.59 9.74
CA LYS A 738 -3.85 -12.72 10.66
C LYS A 738 -2.41 -13.22 10.62
N ARG A 739 -1.83 -13.41 9.41
CA ARG A 739 -0.45 -13.89 9.26
C ARG A 739 0.55 -13.03 10.03
N TYR A 740 0.42 -11.72 9.95
CA TYR A 740 1.36 -10.78 10.58
C TYR A 740 0.91 -10.26 11.94
N ASN A 741 -0.26 -10.71 12.43
CA ASN A 741 -0.92 -10.24 13.65
C ASN A 741 -0.87 -8.71 13.79
N ASN A 742 -1.18 -8.01 12.71
CA ASN A 742 -1.01 -6.56 12.67
C ASN A 742 -2.01 -5.96 11.68
N SER A 743 -2.95 -5.18 12.19
CA SER A 743 -4.00 -4.52 11.42
C SER A 743 -3.45 -3.55 10.37
N LYS A 744 -2.19 -3.11 10.51
CA LYS A 744 -1.52 -2.33 9.48
C LYS A 744 -1.52 -3.10 8.16
N TYR A 745 -1.45 -4.44 8.15
CA TYR A 745 -1.46 -5.25 6.92
C TYR A 745 -2.76 -5.27 6.12
N ASN A 746 -3.81 -4.63 6.61
CA ASN A 746 -4.94 -4.23 5.78
C ASN A 746 -4.54 -2.92 5.08
N PHE A 747 -3.95 -3.02 3.88
CA PHE A 747 -3.47 -1.86 3.14
C PHE A 747 -4.39 -1.52 1.97
N GLY A 748 -4.77 -0.27 1.87
CA GLY A 748 -5.74 0.20 0.90
C GLY A 748 -6.05 1.68 1.09
N VAL A 749 -6.96 2.20 0.28
CA VAL A 749 -7.45 3.56 0.43
C VAL A 749 -8.28 3.66 1.72
N PRO A 750 -7.84 4.46 2.71
CA PRO A 750 -8.52 4.54 3.97
C PRO A 750 -9.66 5.55 3.95
N TYR A 751 -10.66 5.27 4.77
CA TYR A 751 -11.61 6.23 5.29
C TYR A 751 -11.36 6.42 6.79
N TYR A 752 -11.48 7.65 7.27
CA TYR A 752 -11.32 7.98 8.68
C TYR A 752 -12.70 8.15 9.33
N ARG A 753 -12.87 7.56 10.51
CA ARG A 753 -14.14 7.59 11.24
C ARG A 753 -13.91 7.89 12.71
N GLY A 754 -14.86 8.56 13.34
CA GLY A 754 -14.90 8.73 14.80
C GLY A 754 -15.48 7.50 15.49
N LYS A 755 -14.86 7.00 16.57
CA LYS A 755 -15.34 5.81 17.32
C LYS A 755 -15.94 6.16 18.67
N THR A 756 -15.14 6.81 19.51
CA THR A 756 -15.40 7.06 20.93
C THR A 756 -15.24 8.54 21.21
N ILE A 757 -15.97 9.00 22.22
CA ILE A 757 -16.11 10.41 22.54
C ILE A 757 -15.79 10.57 24.01
N GLU A 758 -14.85 11.44 24.30
CA GLU A 758 -14.59 11.95 25.64
C GLU A 758 -14.98 13.43 25.62
N ALA A 759 -16.16 13.73 26.17
CA ALA A 759 -16.61 15.11 26.32
C ALA A 759 -16.06 15.68 27.62
N TRP A 760 -15.37 16.81 27.52
CA TRP A 760 -14.83 17.55 28.65
C TRP A 760 -15.66 18.81 28.82
N ASP A 761 -16.46 18.87 29.88
CA ASP A 761 -17.29 20.03 30.23
C ASP A 761 -16.43 21.07 30.94
N THR A 762 -15.71 21.89 30.19
CA THR A 762 -14.96 23.02 30.74
C THR A 762 -14.97 24.18 29.77
N LEU A 763 -15.74 25.22 30.11
CA LEU A 763 -15.59 26.67 29.82
C LEU A 763 -16.98 27.33 29.89
N ARG A 764 -17.53 27.45 31.11
CA ARG A 764 -18.82 28.12 31.34
C ARG A 764 -18.61 29.65 31.36
N SER A 765 -19.36 30.38 30.54
CA SER A 765 -19.54 31.82 30.69
C SER A 765 -21.03 32.12 30.71
N PHE A 766 -21.51 32.61 31.86
CA PHE A 766 -22.87 33.09 32.04
C PHE A 766 -22.79 34.61 32.23
N ASN A 767 -23.55 35.35 31.41
CA ASN A 767 -23.67 36.81 31.53
C ASN A 767 -24.98 37.16 32.23
#